data_AF-A0A7U9RQT2-F1
#
_entry.id   AF-A0A7U9RQT2-F1
#
_cell.length_a   1.000
_cell.length_b   1.000
_cell.length_c   1.000
_cell.angle_alpha   90.00
_cell.angle_beta   90.00
_cell.angle_gamma   90.00
#
_symmetry.space_group_name_H-M   'P 1'
#
loop_
_entity.id
_entity.type
_entity.pdbx_description
1 polymer ?
#
loop_
_entity_poly.entity_id
_entity_poly.type
_entity_poly.pdbx_seq_one_letter_code
_entity_poly.pdbx_strand_id
1 'polypeptide(L)'
;MATAKKRQLNYELLRIIAMLMIVSLHYLSKGGILGDPIRTDMTATGYTAWLMEAFCIVSVNVYVLISGYFGVNVHGSGIYGKKLTFWEVLRRPIKIWKQVFFYSMLFGCGALIAGIQEFDLYKFFSYCFPIVTEHYWFASSYIVLCLLMPFLNAGISYLDQRETKYLILGLLLVFSVSKTVIPMQLPWDKYGYDSLWFIVLYLTGAYLRRYGACLVEKRWKAAILYLVSVAAIFLSFLSIRFIFLRTGSLGKMAQYGYTYNFLFCYTGAVGLFLLFAENKKEQKKEAIFLERFRKPIELFSGAAFGVYLIHEHLNIRYAWPRWLHCEEQVEKSIIGFLVHMVFSVFTVYLVCTVIERIRQKGRKTILPALILLLYPLRHATVGLDVMDAGYALGNYRYFDVLNPVWKLATYLANVTGVFFSKLPGGGSWIGMNVYCGLLIGGVAAWVYLFLWNRYGKKRRWIGIMLFIAELTALSLCWAPVVVLYHYLGYLAMTIAVIILYTAIQDGKQRNFIVAGVILGFCVAVRMPNITYMALILPVWCDCFWKRGDNNTWLRQLCVRTLYCIGGYLAGIFVPLTIISVRYGVTAYPQMVTSLFGMTDQATDYKPIAMVNAMFEDYIRYSGWLLLFVVFMGIGMIVFYFVQKLERNQTLSPKVTHVLEIFYLFLFLVLLRFCYGRGMFNFNYAEYFSMYKWITVYLLIVFCFCIWCLINQKTNQDLRLWAVFLPIIILITPLGSNNGLYPIINNLFLVFPVSILMARKAVQKGRIVGTTGFAFRLVFKMVFVCVTVQSIFFGIGFVFHDTDARNNGQPLELQCSSNGKGLRTTAKKKTALEELDAYLYQNGLNEKQVILYGNIPALAYLFEMEPALFTTWPDLDSNGIALLAESLGKLSNENLLKETPVIIFGRSGTEDLTEMEGMAYQKYVLIMQFARENGYTQCFENEEYRVFVQSRDEHGLY
;
A
#
# COMPACT_ATOMS: atom_id res chain seq x y z
N MET A 1 -17.42 -9.11 32.65
CA MET A 1 -17.78 -8.08 31.66
C MET A 1 -18.11 -6.80 32.43
N ALA A 2 -17.27 -5.77 32.36
CA ALA A 2 -17.64 -4.47 32.91
C ALA A 2 -18.78 -3.92 32.06
N THR A 3 -19.95 -3.69 32.66
CA THR A 3 -21.11 -3.06 32.01
C THR A 3 -20.66 -1.73 31.40
N ALA A 4 -20.55 -1.69 30.07
CA ALA A 4 -20.16 -0.48 29.36
C ALA A 4 -21.18 0.61 29.67
N LYS A 5 -20.72 1.69 30.33
CA LYS A 5 -21.56 2.84 30.70
C LYS A 5 -22.23 3.37 29.43
N LYS A 6 -23.57 3.33 29.39
CA LYS A 6 -24.39 3.69 28.23
C LYS A 6 -24.13 5.17 27.87
N ARG A 7 -23.86 5.48 26.59
CA ARG A 7 -23.60 6.87 26.14
C ARG A 7 -24.87 7.72 26.29
N GLN A 8 -24.71 8.97 26.72
CA GLN A 8 -25.78 9.96 26.86
C GLN A 8 -26.06 10.62 25.49
N LEU A 9 -27.23 10.35 24.90
CA LEU A 9 -27.53 10.74 23.52
C LEU A 9 -27.59 12.25 23.30
N ASN A 10 -28.04 13.03 24.29
CA ASN A 10 -28.13 14.49 24.19
C ASN A 10 -26.76 15.13 23.89
N TYR A 11 -25.72 14.66 24.59
CA TYR A 11 -24.35 15.15 24.38
C TYR A 11 -23.70 14.59 23.11
N GLU A 12 -24.11 13.39 22.65
CA GLU A 12 -23.66 12.88 21.35
C GLU A 12 -24.27 13.68 20.19
N LEU A 13 -25.54 14.12 20.32
CA LEU A 13 -26.18 15.05 19.40
C LEU A 13 -25.49 16.42 19.42
N LEU A 14 -25.17 16.94 20.61
CA LEU A 14 -24.41 18.18 20.75
C LEU A 14 -23.03 18.10 20.06
N ARG A 15 -22.34 16.95 20.12
CA ARG A 15 -21.08 16.76 19.38
C ARG A 15 -21.26 16.80 17.86
N ILE A 16 -22.37 16.28 17.34
CA ILE A 16 -22.68 16.34 15.91
C ILE A 16 -22.93 17.79 15.51
N ILE A 17 -23.78 18.50 16.26
CA ILE A 17 -24.11 19.91 16.02
C ILE A 17 -22.85 20.77 16.10
N ALA A 18 -22.03 20.60 17.13
CA ALA A 18 -20.77 21.32 17.27
C ALA A 18 -19.83 21.06 16.09
N MET A 19 -19.74 19.81 15.59
CA MET A 19 -18.92 19.53 14.41
C MET A 19 -19.47 20.16 13.13
N LEU A 20 -20.79 20.19 12.93
CA LEU A 20 -21.42 20.90 11.81
C LEU A 20 -21.16 22.41 11.89
N MET A 21 -21.22 23.00 13.08
CA MET A 21 -20.86 24.40 13.31
C MET A 21 -19.38 24.65 13.00
N ILE A 22 -18.46 23.75 13.36
CA ILE A 22 -17.03 23.87 13.02
C ILE A 22 -16.81 23.82 11.49
N VAL A 23 -17.48 22.91 10.78
CA VAL A 23 -17.41 22.87 9.31
C VAL A 23 -17.98 24.17 8.71
N SER A 24 -19.02 24.75 9.33
CA SER A 24 -19.58 26.05 8.93
C SER A 24 -18.58 27.18 9.12
N LEU A 25 -17.81 27.21 10.22
CA LEU A 25 -16.73 28.20 10.41
C LEU A 25 -15.69 28.10 9.29
N HIS A 26 -15.29 26.89 8.91
CA HIS A 26 -14.34 26.70 7.81
C HIS A 26 -14.93 27.03 6.44
N TYR A 27 -16.24 26.81 6.24
CA TYR A 27 -16.96 27.29 5.06
C TYR A 27 -16.89 28.82 4.96
N LEU A 28 -17.17 29.53 6.06
CA LEU A 28 -17.22 31.00 6.09
C LEU A 28 -15.82 31.63 5.95
N SER A 29 -14.86 31.16 6.76
CA SER A 29 -13.49 31.71 6.78
C SER A 29 -12.68 31.31 5.56
N LYS A 30 -12.61 30.01 5.24
CA LYS A 30 -11.73 29.50 4.16
C LYS A 30 -12.38 29.51 2.79
N GLY A 31 -13.72 29.60 2.73
CA GLY A 31 -14.45 29.86 1.49
C GLY A 31 -14.39 31.33 1.05
N GLY A 32 -13.69 32.20 1.78
CA GLY A 32 -13.49 33.61 1.41
C GLY A 32 -14.69 34.53 1.67
N ILE A 33 -15.77 34.02 2.29
CA ILE A 33 -17.05 34.73 2.41
C ILE A 33 -17.00 35.87 3.43
N LEU A 34 -16.24 35.69 4.53
CA LEU A 34 -16.08 36.73 5.55
C LEU A 34 -15.41 38.00 4.99
N GLY A 35 -14.47 37.84 4.05
CA GLY A 35 -13.70 38.93 3.45
C GLY A 35 -12.88 39.73 4.47
N ASP A 36 -12.44 40.93 4.07
CA ASP A 36 -11.84 41.88 5.00
C ASP A 36 -12.91 42.43 5.97
N PRO A 37 -12.78 42.28 7.31
CA PRO A 37 -13.73 42.81 8.28
C PRO A 37 -13.93 44.33 8.21
N ILE A 38 -13.01 45.05 7.57
CA ILE A 38 -12.93 46.51 7.55
C ILE A 38 -13.35 47.11 6.20
N ARG A 39 -13.57 46.29 5.15
CA ARG A 39 -14.00 46.77 3.82
C ARG A 39 -15.18 47.74 3.90
N THR A 40 -15.16 48.84 3.17
CA THR A 40 -16.18 49.90 3.28
C THR A 40 -17.53 49.48 2.67
N ASP A 41 -17.52 48.57 1.71
CA ASP A 41 -18.63 48.11 0.85
C ASP A 41 -19.18 46.73 1.26
N MET A 42 -19.48 46.54 2.56
CA MET A 42 -19.96 45.23 3.02
C MET A 42 -21.43 44.99 2.65
N THR A 43 -21.68 43.95 1.85
CA THR A 43 -23.03 43.53 1.45
C THR A 43 -23.84 42.98 2.63
N ALA A 44 -25.18 42.94 2.49
CA ALA A 44 -26.05 42.31 3.49
C ALA A 44 -25.74 40.82 3.72
N THR A 45 -25.30 40.12 2.67
CA THR A 45 -24.79 38.75 2.73
C THR A 45 -23.51 38.69 3.58
N GLY A 46 -22.61 39.66 3.45
CA GLY A 46 -21.41 39.79 4.30
C GLY A 46 -21.74 39.97 5.78
N TYR A 47 -22.69 40.84 6.13
CA TYR A 47 -23.15 40.98 7.52
C TYR A 47 -23.78 39.68 8.05
N THR A 48 -24.54 38.98 7.20
CA THR A 48 -25.12 37.68 7.56
C THR A 48 -24.04 36.63 7.80
N ALA A 49 -22.97 36.60 7.00
CA ALA A 49 -21.83 35.70 7.19
C ALA A 49 -21.14 35.91 8.54
N TRP A 50 -20.91 37.17 8.94
CA TRP A 50 -20.36 37.50 10.26
C TRP A 50 -21.30 37.11 11.41
N LEU A 51 -22.62 37.27 11.24
CA LEU A 51 -23.60 36.79 12.22
C LEU A 51 -23.58 35.25 12.35
N MET A 52 -23.47 34.52 11.22
CA MET A 52 -23.36 33.06 11.23
C MET A 52 -22.03 32.60 11.85
N GLU A 53 -20.94 33.34 11.64
CA GLU A 53 -19.66 33.09 12.32
C GLU A 53 -19.82 33.23 13.84
N ALA A 54 -20.49 34.28 14.31
CA ALA A 54 -20.75 34.50 15.74
C ALA A 54 -21.61 33.38 16.34
N PHE A 55 -22.58 32.88 15.57
CA PHE A 55 -23.41 31.76 15.96
C PHE A 55 -22.57 30.47 16.08
N CYS A 56 -21.67 30.21 15.14
CA CYS A 56 -20.90 28.98 15.05
C CYS A 56 -19.65 28.92 15.94
N ILE A 57 -19.01 30.05 16.27
CA ILE A 57 -17.66 30.08 16.87
C ILE A 57 -17.56 29.40 18.24
N VAL A 58 -18.66 29.42 19.00
CA VAL A 58 -18.74 28.80 20.33
C VAL A 58 -18.55 27.27 20.32
N SER A 59 -18.70 26.64 19.15
CA SER A 59 -18.73 25.18 18.97
C SER A 59 -17.41 24.49 19.34
N VAL A 60 -16.27 25.14 19.10
CA VAL A 60 -14.95 24.62 19.47
C VAL A 60 -14.83 24.50 21.00
N ASN A 61 -15.25 25.54 21.73
CA ASN A 61 -15.27 25.54 23.19
C ASN A 61 -16.21 24.46 23.74
N VAL A 62 -17.39 24.28 23.14
CA VAL A 62 -18.35 23.22 23.49
C VAL A 62 -17.71 21.83 23.37
N TYR A 63 -16.92 21.59 22.33
CA TYR A 63 -16.27 20.29 22.12
C TYR A 63 -15.28 19.95 23.26
N VAL A 64 -14.57 20.96 23.79
CA VAL A 64 -13.66 20.80 24.94
C VAL A 64 -14.43 20.69 26.25
N LEU A 65 -15.51 21.46 26.44
CA LEU A 65 -16.40 21.38 27.62
C LEU A 65 -16.97 19.96 27.80
N ILE A 66 -17.41 19.33 26.71
CA ILE A 66 -17.88 17.94 26.73
C ILE A 66 -16.76 16.99 27.21
N SER A 67 -15.51 17.26 26.82
CA SER A 67 -14.36 16.47 27.26
C SER A 67 -14.10 16.62 28.77
N GLY A 68 -14.27 17.82 29.33
CA GLY A 68 -14.23 18.07 30.78
C GLY A 68 -15.34 17.37 31.55
N TYR A 69 -16.58 17.52 31.07
CA TYR A 69 -17.78 16.99 31.71
C TYR A 69 -17.78 15.46 31.85
N PHE A 70 -17.32 14.73 30.82
CA PHE A 70 -17.17 13.27 30.88
C PHE A 70 -15.78 12.81 31.32
N GLY A 71 -14.82 13.73 31.41
CA GLY A 71 -13.44 13.47 31.83
C GLY A 71 -13.32 13.23 33.33
N VAL A 72 -14.19 13.85 34.14
CA VAL A 72 -14.25 13.70 35.59
C VAL A 72 -15.19 12.57 36.01
N ASN A 73 -14.70 11.64 36.83
CA ASN A 73 -15.52 10.57 37.39
C ASN A 73 -16.30 11.08 38.62
N VAL A 74 -17.65 11.05 38.54
CA VAL A 74 -18.58 11.55 39.58
C VAL A 74 -18.64 10.70 40.84
N HIS A 75 -18.14 9.47 40.79
CA HIS A 75 -17.99 8.60 41.97
C HIS A 75 -16.53 8.19 42.02
N GLY A 76 -15.94 8.19 43.23
CA GLY A 76 -14.56 7.84 43.54
C GLY A 76 -14.13 6.41 43.18
N SER A 77 -14.43 5.93 41.98
CA SER A 77 -13.94 4.68 41.44
C SER A 77 -12.54 4.87 40.86
N GLY A 78 -11.54 4.70 41.72
CA GLY A 78 -10.33 3.96 41.37
C GLY A 78 -9.09 4.74 40.94
N ILE A 79 -8.97 6.04 41.23
CA ILE A 79 -7.70 6.78 41.06
C ILE A 79 -7.09 7.20 42.41
N TYR A 80 -7.88 7.36 43.46
CA TYR A 80 -7.34 7.51 44.81
C TYR A 80 -6.59 6.23 45.21
N GLY A 81 -5.28 6.34 45.37
CA GLY A 81 -4.37 5.24 45.75
C GLY A 81 -3.91 4.31 44.63
N LYS A 82 -4.40 4.45 43.38
CA LYS A 82 -3.94 3.60 42.26
C LYS A 82 -2.74 4.25 41.58
N LYS A 83 -1.57 3.61 41.63
CA LYS A 83 -0.40 4.03 40.83
C LYS A 83 -0.78 4.01 39.34
N LEU A 84 -0.94 5.19 38.74
CA LEU A 84 -1.14 5.30 37.29
C LEU A 84 0.11 4.78 36.59
N THR A 85 -0.09 3.82 35.70
CA THR A 85 1.00 3.35 34.84
C THR A 85 1.22 4.34 33.68
N PHE A 86 2.46 4.46 33.21
CA PHE A 86 2.81 5.24 32.02
C PHE A 86 1.89 4.95 30.83
N TRP A 87 1.54 3.66 30.64
CA TRP A 87 0.64 3.21 29.59
C TRP A 87 -0.80 3.70 29.74
N GLU A 88 -1.33 3.85 30.95
CA GLU A 88 -2.69 4.34 31.19
C GLU A 88 -2.80 5.84 30.85
N VAL A 89 -1.80 6.64 31.23
CA VAL A 89 -1.71 8.08 30.92
C VAL A 89 -1.63 8.29 29.40
N LEU A 90 -0.75 7.54 28.73
CA LEU A 90 -0.52 7.70 27.29
C LEU A 90 -1.58 7.06 26.40
N ARG A 91 -2.47 6.22 26.93
CA ARG A 91 -3.45 5.49 26.12
C ARG A 91 -4.33 6.40 25.26
N ARG A 92 -4.83 7.51 25.84
CA ARG A 92 -5.70 8.48 25.14
C ARG A 92 -4.90 9.32 24.13
N PRO A 93 -3.80 9.99 24.52
CA PRO A 93 -2.91 10.69 23.58
C PRO A 93 -2.46 9.83 22.40
N ILE A 94 -1.97 8.61 22.63
CA ILE A 94 -1.51 7.71 21.56
C ILE A 94 -2.65 7.32 20.62
N LYS A 95 -3.88 7.16 21.13
CA LYS A 95 -5.04 6.84 20.29
C LYS A 95 -5.35 7.97 19.32
N ILE A 96 -5.31 9.22 19.81
CA ILE A 96 -5.54 10.43 19.01
C ILE A 96 -4.40 10.62 18.03
N TRP A 97 -3.15 10.58 18.50
CA TRP A 97 -1.94 10.68 17.67
C TRP A 97 -1.96 9.68 16.51
N LYS A 98 -2.30 8.40 16.75
CA LYS A 98 -2.42 7.39 15.69
C LYS A 98 -3.46 7.73 14.63
N GLN A 99 -4.54 8.42 15.02
CA GLN A 99 -5.60 8.82 14.09
C GLN A 99 -5.18 10.06 13.29
N VAL A 100 -4.54 11.04 13.94
CA VAL A 100 -4.00 12.25 13.30
C VAL A 100 -2.90 11.88 12.29
N PHE A 101 -1.92 11.08 12.71
CA PHE A 101 -0.84 10.59 11.86
C PHE A 101 -1.37 9.85 10.63
N PHE A 102 -2.40 9.00 10.81
CA PHE A 102 -3.00 8.27 9.70
C PHE A 102 -3.54 9.20 8.62
N TYR A 103 -4.33 10.22 8.98
CA TYR A 103 -4.93 11.11 7.98
C TYR A 103 -3.91 12.07 7.37
N SER A 104 -2.98 12.57 8.19
CA SER A 104 -1.85 13.39 7.74
C SER A 104 -1.03 12.67 6.66
N MET A 105 -0.64 11.43 6.93
CA MET A 105 0.17 10.65 5.97
C MET A 105 -0.65 10.20 4.76
N LEU A 106 -1.92 9.80 4.95
CA LEU A 106 -2.78 9.31 3.86
C LEU A 106 -2.99 10.38 2.78
N PHE A 107 -3.39 11.60 3.19
CA PHE A 107 -3.64 12.68 2.25
C PHE A 107 -2.34 13.38 1.81
N GLY A 108 -1.31 13.44 2.68
CA GLY A 108 0.02 13.92 2.30
C GLY A 108 0.65 13.08 1.18
N CYS A 109 0.77 11.77 1.36
CA CYS A 109 1.27 10.87 0.32
C CYS A 109 0.33 10.77 -0.89
N GLY A 110 -0.98 10.77 -0.67
CA GLY A 110 -1.96 10.76 -1.76
C GLY A 110 -1.81 11.97 -2.70
N ALA A 111 -1.57 13.17 -2.14
CA ALA A 111 -1.33 14.37 -2.93
C ALA A 111 -0.03 14.32 -3.75
N LEU A 112 1.03 13.72 -3.20
CA LEU A 112 2.30 13.51 -3.90
C LEU A 112 2.16 12.51 -5.05
N ILE A 113 1.48 11.37 -4.82
CA ILE A 113 1.26 10.33 -5.83
C ILE A 113 0.35 10.84 -6.96
N ALA A 114 -0.68 11.61 -6.62
CA ALA A 114 -1.60 12.18 -7.59
C ALA A 114 -1.03 13.37 -8.38
N GLY A 115 0.21 13.79 -8.11
CA GLY A 115 0.84 14.94 -8.77
C GLY A 115 0.19 16.29 -8.43
N ILE A 116 -0.65 16.36 -7.38
CA ILE A 116 -1.31 17.60 -6.93
C ILE A 116 -0.28 18.53 -6.25
N GLN A 117 0.77 17.95 -5.67
CA GLN A 117 1.87 18.68 -5.06
C GLN A 117 3.22 18.10 -5.50
N GLU A 118 4.17 18.99 -5.78
CA GLU A 118 5.57 18.64 -5.90
C GLU A 118 6.14 18.19 -4.55
N PHE A 119 7.15 17.32 -4.61
CA PHE A 119 7.81 16.82 -3.42
C PHE A 119 8.64 17.92 -2.75
N ASP A 120 8.20 18.32 -1.55
CA ASP A 120 8.89 19.26 -0.68
C ASP A 120 9.20 18.56 0.65
N LEU A 121 10.48 18.50 0.99
CA LEU A 121 10.98 17.82 2.19
C LEU A 121 10.36 18.39 3.47
N TYR A 122 10.24 19.71 3.57
CA TYR A 122 9.69 20.38 4.75
C TYR A 122 8.20 20.04 4.92
N LYS A 123 7.42 20.08 3.83
CA LYS A 123 6.01 19.67 3.85
C LYS A 123 5.86 18.19 4.19
N PHE A 124 6.72 17.31 3.65
CA PHE A 124 6.70 15.89 3.97
C PHE A 124 7.00 15.64 5.46
N PHE A 125 7.95 16.36 6.06
CA PHE A 125 8.19 16.30 7.51
C PHE A 125 6.98 16.78 8.33
N SER A 126 6.25 17.79 7.85
CA SER A 126 4.98 18.20 8.48
C SER A 126 3.94 17.07 8.50
N TYR A 127 3.94 16.20 7.48
CA TYR A 127 3.04 15.05 7.43
C TYR A 127 3.46 13.93 8.40
N CYS A 128 4.78 13.72 8.56
CA CYS A 128 5.37 12.74 9.47
C CYS A 128 5.22 13.13 10.95
N PHE A 129 5.30 14.43 11.26
CA PHE A 129 5.22 14.98 12.62
C PHE A 129 4.05 15.98 12.78
N PRO A 130 2.79 15.57 12.56
CA PRO A 130 1.66 16.49 12.44
C PRO A 130 1.25 17.19 13.75
N ILE A 131 1.70 16.67 14.89
CA ILE A 131 1.45 17.30 16.20
C ILE A 131 2.49 18.38 16.50
N VAL A 132 3.75 18.13 16.19
CA VAL A 132 4.86 19.06 16.46
C VAL A 132 4.82 20.24 15.50
N THR A 133 4.42 20.00 14.25
CA THR A 133 4.31 21.03 13.21
C THR A 133 2.94 21.74 13.18
N GLU A 134 2.09 21.50 14.19
CA GLU A 134 0.73 22.06 14.28
C GLU A 134 -0.10 21.92 12.99
N HIS A 135 0.11 20.84 12.22
CA HIS A 135 -0.68 20.52 11.03
C HIS A 135 -2.19 20.59 11.33
N TYR A 136 -2.57 20.14 12.54
CA TYR A 136 -3.87 20.39 13.14
C TYR A 136 -3.71 21.02 14.52
N TRP A 137 -3.76 22.35 14.60
CA TRP A 137 -3.61 23.10 15.85
C TRP A 137 -4.49 22.55 17.00
N PHE A 138 -5.77 22.23 16.73
CA PHE A 138 -6.69 21.72 17.75
C PHE A 138 -6.22 20.36 18.29
N ALA A 139 -5.72 19.48 17.42
CA ALA A 139 -5.28 18.15 17.83
C ALA A 139 -4.01 18.23 18.70
N SER A 140 -3.11 19.17 18.40
CA SER A 140 -1.92 19.43 19.20
C SER A 140 -2.30 19.90 20.61
N SER A 141 -3.11 20.95 20.74
CA SER A 141 -3.58 21.46 22.03
C SER A 141 -4.40 20.42 22.81
N TYR A 142 -5.21 19.61 22.13
CA TYR A 142 -6.02 18.56 22.77
C TYR A 142 -5.19 17.37 23.27
N ILE A 143 -4.08 17.02 22.62
CA ILE A 143 -3.15 15.99 23.11
C ILE A 143 -2.47 16.46 24.40
N VAL A 144 -2.04 17.72 24.47
CA VAL A 144 -1.48 18.31 25.69
C VAL A 144 -2.51 18.27 26.82
N LEU A 145 -3.76 18.67 26.54
CA LEU A 145 -4.84 18.54 27.52
C LEU A 145 -5.00 17.08 28.00
N CYS A 146 -5.02 16.11 27.08
CA CYS A 146 -5.16 14.69 27.44
C CYS A 146 -4.04 14.18 28.35
N LEU A 147 -2.81 14.69 28.21
CA LEU A 147 -1.68 14.39 29.10
C LEU A 147 -1.88 15.00 30.49
N LEU A 148 -2.47 16.19 30.57
CA LEU A 148 -2.74 16.90 31.82
C LEU A 148 -4.03 16.46 32.54
N MET A 149 -4.99 15.82 31.84
CA MET A 149 -6.25 15.37 32.42
C MET A 149 -6.12 14.59 33.74
N PRO A 150 -5.17 13.63 33.92
CA PRO A 150 -5.01 12.92 35.19
C PRO A 150 -4.66 13.86 36.35
N PHE A 151 -3.77 14.83 36.10
CA PHE A 151 -3.38 15.84 37.08
C PHE A 151 -4.55 16.77 37.42
N LEU A 152 -5.26 17.28 36.41
CA LEU A 152 -6.43 18.14 36.61
C LEU A 152 -7.55 17.42 37.39
N ASN A 153 -7.79 16.15 37.08
CA ASN A 153 -8.79 15.34 37.78
C ASN A 153 -8.43 15.09 39.24
N ALA A 154 -7.15 14.85 39.53
CA ALA A 154 -6.67 14.73 40.90
C ALA A 154 -6.78 16.07 41.64
N GLY A 155 -6.37 17.18 41.02
CA GLY A 155 -6.50 18.51 41.61
C GLY A 155 -7.94 18.84 41.96
N ILE A 156 -8.86 18.68 41.01
CA ILE A 156 -10.30 18.91 41.25
C ILE A 156 -10.80 18.05 42.41
N SER A 157 -10.40 16.78 42.53
CA SER A 157 -10.94 15.91 43.57
C SER A 157 -10.62 16.36 45.00
N TYR A 158 -9.50 17.05 45.20
CA TYR A 158 -9.11 17.65 46.49
C TYR A 158 -9.79 18.99 46.78
N LEU A 159 -10.16 19.75 45.74
CA LEU A 159 -10.79 21.06 45.91
C LEU A 159 -12.29 20.94 46.19
N ASP A 160 -12.76 21.76 47.13
CA ASP A 160 -14.19 21.93 47.39
C ASP A 160 -14.87 22.79 46.29
N GLN A 161 -16.18 23.02 46.41
CA GLN A 161 -16.93 23.80 45.41
C GLN A 161 -16.49 25.26 45.36
N ARG A 162 -16.14 25.88 46.50
CA ARG A 162 -15.76 27.29 46.59
C ARG A 162 -14.36 27.50 46.02
N GLU A 163 -13.41 26.66 46.41
CA GLU A 163 -12.04 26.67 45.91
C GLU A 163 -11.98 26.45 44.40
N THR A 164 -12.73 25.46 43.89
CA THR A 164 -12.82 25.22 42.44
C THR A 164 -13.43 26.42 41.72
N LYS A 165 -14.44 27.07 42.31
CA LYS A 165 -15.06 28.28 41.74
C LYS A 165 -14.09 29.46 41.71
N TYR A 166 -13.32 29.70 42.78
CA TYR A 166 -12.32 30.77 42.82
C TYR A 166 -11.20 30.54 41.80
N LEU A 167 -10.72 29.30 41.66
CA LEU A 167 -9.75 28.95 40.64
C LEU A 167 -10.26 29.26 39.22
N ILE A 168 -11.46 28.81 38.88
CA ILE A 168 -12.06 29.08 37.56
C ILE A 168 -12.27 30.58 37.36
N LEU A 169 -12.75 31.31 38.37
CA LEU A 169 -12.95 32.76 38.27
C LEU A 169 -11.63 33.51 38.04
N GLY A 170 -10.56 33.14 38.75
CA GLY A 170 -9.22 33.71 38.55
C GLY A 170 -8.68 33.43 37.15
N LEU A 171 -8.84 32.19 36.65
CA LEU A 171 -8.46 31.83 35.29
C LEU A 171 -9.29 32.59 34.24
N LEU A 172 -10.59 32.74 34.43
CA LEU A 172 -11.44 33.53 33.52
C LEU A 172 -11.07 35.01 33.55
N LEU A 173 -10.71 35.55 34.71
CA LEU A 173 -10.27 36.93 34.83
C LEU A 173 -9.02 37.18 33.97
N VAL A 174 -8.03 36.28 34.07
CA VAL A 174 -6.74 36.40 33.37
C VAL A 174 -6.84 36.06 31.88
N PHE A 175 -7.56 35.00 31.50
CA PHE A 175 -7.55 34.49 30.13
C PHE A 175 -8.74 34.95 29.27
N SER A 176 -9.79 35.52 29.88
CA SER A 176 -11.03 35.88 29.15
C SER A 176 -11.53 37.30 29.42
N VAL A 177 -11.68 37.71 30.68
CA VAL A 177 -12.22 39.04 31.04
C VAL A 177 -11.21 40.14 30.70
N SER A 178 -9.93 39.96 31.06
CA SER A 178 -8.84 40.88 30.71
C SER A 178 -8.86 41.21 29.22
N LYS A 179 -8.95 40.17 28.37
CA LYS A 179 -9.03 40.30 26.93
C LYS A 179 -10.29 41.00 26.44
N THR A 180 -11.43 40.73 27.07
CA THR A 180 -12.72 41.27 26.64
C THR A 180 -12.82 42.77 26.92
N VAL A 181 -12.22 43.22 28.02
CA VAL A 181 -12.36 44.60 28.52
C VAL A 181 -11.20 45.49 28.07
N ILE A 182 -9.97 44.97 27.99
CA ILE A 182 -8.78 45.75 27.64
C ILE A 182 -8.69 45.84 26.11
N PRO A 183 -8.83 47.03 25.49
CA PRO A 183 -8.78 47.21 24.04
C PRO A 183 -7.33 47.26 23.53
N MET A 184 -6.49 46.29 23.92
CA MET A 184 -5.08 46.20 23.54
C MET A 184 -4.69 44.76 23.21
N GLN A 185 -3.70 44.58 22.34
CA GLN A 185 -3.12 43.27 22.07
C GLN A 185 -2.29 42.80 23.25
N LEU A 186 -2.72 41.69 23.86
CA LEU A 186 -1.99 41.05 24.95
C LEU A 186 -0.90 40.16 24.33
N PRO A 187 0.41 40.42 24.56
CA PRO A 187 1.49 39.70 23.88
C PRO A 187 1.49 38.17 24.09
N TRP A 188 0.96 37.71 25.23
CA TRP A 188 0.90 36.29 25.59
C TRP A 188 -0.39 35.59 25.11
N ASP A 189 -1.37 36.32 24.60
CA ASP A 189 -2.66 35.77 24.19
C ASP A 189 -2.60 35.19 22.77
N LYS A 190 -2.79 33.88 22.66
CA LYS A 190 -2.87 33.17 21.37
C LYS A 190 -4.30 33.06 20.84
N TYR A 191 -5.17 34.01 21.18
CA TYR A 191 -6.59 34.04 20.76
C TYR A 191 -7.41 32.79 21.15
N GLY A 192 -6.96 32.05 22.17
CA GLY A 192 -7.53 30.77 22.61
C GLY A 192 -7.15 29.55 21.76
N TYR A 193 -6.18 29.68 20.84
CA TYR A 193 -5.60 28.58 20.05
C TYR A 193 -4.54 27.79 20.82
N ASP A 194 -4.70 27.61 22.13
CA ASP A 194 -3.67 27.06 22.99
C ASP A 194 -4.21 26.08 24.04
N SER A 195 -3.29 25.29 24.62
CA SER A 195 -3.64 24.29 25.61
C SER A 195 -4.09 24.89 26.95
N LEU A 196 -3.68 26.11 27.29
CA LEU A 196 -4.07 26.74 28.56
C LEU A 196 -5.56 27.10 28.54
N TRP A 197 -6.06 27.66 27.45
CA TRP A 197 -7.50 27.90 27.30
C TRP A 197 -8.31 26.60 27.39
N PHE A 198 -7.80 25.51 26.82
CA PHE A 198 -8.44 24.19 26.93
C PHE A 198 -8.51 23.67 28.37
N ILE A 199 -7.53 24.00 29.23
CA ILE A 199 -7.58 23.68 30.66
C ILE A 199 -8.74 24.43 31.32
N VAL A 200 -8.91 25.72 31.06
CA VAL A 200 -10.02 26.53 31.62
C VAL A 200 -11.38 25.94 31.25
N LEU A 201 -11.56 25.56 29.98
CA LEU A 201 -12.78 24.91 29.49
C LEU A 201 -12.98 23.53 30.11
N TYR A 202 -11.91 22.73 30.22
CA TYR A 202 -11.98 21.41 30.85
C TYR A 202 -12.42 21.51 32.31
N LEU A 203 -11.82 22.43 33.08
CA LEU A 203 -12.17 22.69 34.48
C LEU A 203 -13.62 23.21 34.61
N THR A 204 -14.07 24.04 33.67
CA THR A 204 -15.48 24.48 33.61
C THR A 204 -16.42 23.29 33.41
N GLY A 205 -16.16 22.42 32.42
CA GLY A 205 -16.97 21.23 32.17
C GLY A 205 -16.98 20.26 33.35
N ALA A 206 -15.82 20.09 34.00
CA ALA A 206 -15.65 19.33 35.24
C ALA A 206 -16.50 19.89 36.40
N TYR A 207 -16.47 21.21 36.61
CA TYR A 207 -17.26 21.90 37.62
C TYR A 207 -18.76 21.68 37.39
N LEU A 208 -19.22 21.86 36.16
CA LEU A 208 -20.63 21.65 35.77
C LEU A 208 -21.09 20.20 36.02
N ARG A 209 -20.20 19.21 35.85
CA ARG A 209 -20.53 17.81 36.13
C ARG A 209 -20.63 17.51 37.63
N ARG A 210 -19.72 18.04 38.43
CA ARG A 210 -19.59 17.71 39.86
C ARG A 210 -20.58 18.46 40.74
N TYR A 211 -20.76 19.75 40.48
CA TYR A 211 -21.53 20.64 41.35
C TYR A 211 -22.86 21.11 40.72
N GLY A 212 -23.08 20.84 39.43
CA GLY A 212 -24.25 21.32 38.70
C GLY A 212 -24.17 22.82 38.38
N ALA A 213 -25.15 23.32 37.61
CA ALA A 213 -25.28 24.73 37.27
C ALA A 213 -26.40 25.38 38.08
N CYS A 214 -26.08 26.07 39.18
CA CYS A 214 -27.10 26.76 40.00
C CYS A 214 -27.75 27.95 39.27
N LEU A 215 -27.09 28.52 38.25
CA LEU A 215 -27.52 29.79 37.61
C LEU A 215 -28.53 29.59 36.46
N VAL A 216 -28.61 28.39 35.88
CA VAL A 216 -29.39 28.11 34.67
C VAL A 216 -30.13 26.78 34.83
N GLU A 217 -31.15 26.78 35.70
CA GLU A 217 -31.94 25.57 35.98
C GLU A 217 -32.90 25.18 34.83
N LYS A 218 -33.23 26.12 33.94
CA LYS A 218 -34.22 25.93 32.85
C LYS A 218 -33.56 26.09 31.48
N ARG A 219 -33.92 25.21 30.53
CA ARG A 219 -33.39 25.19 29.15
C ARG A 219 -33.56 26.52 28.40
N TRP A 220 -34.67 27.23 28.60
CA TRP A 220 -34.89 28.53 27.96
C TRP A 220 -33.90 29.60 28.45
N LYS A 221 -33.49 29.57 29.73
CA LYS A 221 -32.44 30.46 30.24
C LYS A 221 -31.09 30.16 29.59
N ALA A 222 -30.80 28.88 29.30
CA ALA A 222 -29.60 28.47 28.58
C ALA A 222 -29.62 28.95 27.11
N ALA A 223 -30.79 28.86 26.46
CA ALA A 223 -31.00 29.39 25.12
C ALA A 223 -30.84 30.92 25.07
N ILE A 224 -31.41 31.65 26.03
CA ILE A 224 -31.22 33.11 26.15
C ILE A 224 -29.74 33.43 26.37
N LEU A 225 -29.04 32.72 27.27
CA LEU A 225 -27.62 32.94 27.49
C LEU A 225 -26.83 32.78 26.18
N TYR A 226 -27.09 31.71 25.41
CA TYR A 226 -26.45 31.50 24.12
C TYR A 226 -26.77 32.63 23.11
N LEU A 227 -28.04 32.98 22.93
CA LEU A 227 -28.46 34.00 21.96
C LEU A 227 -27.94 35.40 22.33
N VAL A 228 -27.96 35.76 23.61
CA VAL A 228 -27.42 37.04 24.11
C VAL A 228 -25.91 37.09 23.90
N SER A 229 -25.20 36.00 24.17
CA SER A 229 -23.76 35.92 23.91
C SER A 229 -23.43 36.06 22.41
N VAL A 230 -24.19 35.40 21.52
CA VAL A 230 -24.02 35.55 20.05
C VAL A 230 -24.28 36.99 19.63
N ALA A 231 -25.37 37.60 20.12
CA ALA A 231 -25.69 38.99 19.84
C ALA A 231 -24.59 39.95 20.35
N ALA A 232 -24.01 39.68 21.53
CA ALA A 232 -22.93 40.48 22.09
C ALA A 232 -21.62 40.38 21.27
N ILE A 233 -21.29 39.19 20.74
CA ILE A 233 -20.15 39.01 19.82
C ILE A 233 -20.36 39.85 18.55
N PHE A 234 -21.54 39.73 17.94
CA PHE A 234 -21.86 40.44 16.72
C PHE A 234 -21.93 41.97 16.94
N LEU A 235 -22.51 42.42 18.05
CA LEU A 235 -22.57 43.83 18.40
C LEU A 235 -21.18 44.41 18.68
N SER A 236 -20.28 43.64 19.31
CA SER A 236 -18.88 44.04 19.50
C SER A 236 -18.19 44.31 18.16
N PHE A 237 -18.40 43.43 17.17
CA PHE A 237 -17.92 43.63 15.81
C PHE A 237 -18.48 44.90 15.15
N LEU A 238 -19.81 45.10 15.21
CA LEU A 238 -20.45 46.29 14.67
C LEU A 238 -19.92 47.58 15.32
N SER A 239 -19.70 47.54 16.63
CA SER A 239 -19.23 48.69 17.41
C SER A 239 -17.78 49.07 17.04
N ILE A 240 -16.87 48.10 16.98
CA ILE A 240 -15.47 48.34 16.59
C ILE A 240 -15.40 48.81 15.14
N ARG A 241 -16.19 48.21 14.25
CA ARG A 241 -16.26 48.62 12.85
C ARG A 241 -16.80 50.04 12.70
N PHE A 242 -17.84 50.41 13.46
CA PHE A 242 -18.36 51.78 13.47
C PHE A 242 -17.30 52.79 13.92
N ILE A 243 -16.55 52.47 14.98
CA ILE A 243 -15.44 53.31 15.45
C ILE A 243 -14.35 53.42 14.38
N PHE A 244 -13.97 52.31 13.75
CA PHE A 244 -12.97 52.30 12.69
C PHE A 244 -13.39 53.17 11.50
N LEU A 245 -14.63 53.02 11.01
CA LEU A 245 -15.12 53.79 9.86
C LEU A 245 -15.20 55.30 10.15
N ARG A 246 -15.29 55.70 11.43
CA ARG A 246 -15.31 57.10 11.86
C ARG A 246 -13.93 57.68 12.18
N THR A 247 -12.99 56.86 12.67
CA THR A 247 -11.73 57.34 13.28
C THR A 247 -10.47 56.79 12.61
N GLY A 248 -10.58 55.77 11.77
CA GLY A 248 -9.44 55.02 11.21
C GLY A 248 -8.67 54.17 12.23
N SER A 249 -9.05 54.21 13.52
CA SER A 249 -8.36 53.51 14.61
C SER A 249 -9.01 52.15 14.93
N LEU A 250 -8.28 51.28 15.65
CA LEU A 250 -8.73 49.95 16.11
C LEU A 250 -9.03 48.92 15.01
N GLY A 251 -8.59 49.13 13.77
CA GLY A 251 -8.83 48.18 12.66
C GLY A 251 -8.35 46.76 12.99
N LYS A 252 -7.15 46.62 13.53
CA LYS A 252 -6.58 45.32 13.97
C LYS A 252 -7.42 44.59 15.04
N MET A 253 -8.35 45.30 15.69
CA MET A 253 -9.22 44.78 16.75
C MET A 253 -10.59 44.34 16.23
N ALA A 254 -10.90 44.54 14.94
CA ALA A 254 -12.24 44.28 14.41
C ALA A 254 -12.72 42.84 14.66
N GLN A 255 -11.81 41.86 14.69
CA GLN A 255 -12.12 40.46 14.93
C GLN A 255 -11.96 40.00 16.39
N TYR A 256 -11.67 40.90 17.33
CA TYR A 256 -11.39 40.50 18.73
C TYR A 256 -12.55 39.75 19.40
N GLY A 257 -13.79 40.12 19.08
CA GLY A 257 -14.98 39.43 19.56
C GLY A 257 -15.12 37.98 19.04
N TYR A 258 -14.47 37.66 17.92
CA TYR A 258 -14.45 36.33 17.30
C TYR A 258 -13.23 35.51 17.72
N THR A 259 -12.82 35.63 18.97
CA THR A 259 -11.72 34.83 19.52
C THR A 259 -12.26 33.84 20.55
N TYR A 260 -11.65 32.65 20.65
CA TYR A 260 -12.23 31.57 21.45
C TYR A 260 -12.25 31.88 22.95
N ASN A 261 -11.32 32.71 23.42
CA ASN A 261 -11.23 33.14 24.80
C ASN A 261 -12.00 34.43 25.11
N PHE A 262 -12.72 35.00 24.15
CA PHE A 262 -13.62 36.13 24.42
C PHE A 262 -14.74 35.71 25.39
N LEU A 263 -15.10 36.58 26.35
CA LEU A 263 -16.04 36.24 27.43
C LEU A 263 -17.41 35.81 26.90
N PHE A 264 -17.89 36.47 25.85
CA PHE A 264 -19.17 36.11 25.23
C PHE A 264 -19.06 34.79 24.44
N CYS A 265 -17.91 34.45 23.88
CA CYS A 265 -17.67 33.13 23.28
C CYS A 265 -17.66 32.01 24.35
N TYR A 266 -17.04 32.27 25.50
CA TYR A 266 -17.07 31.36 26.65
C TYR A 266 -18.49 31.14 27.20
N THR A 267 -19.20 32.23 27.51
CA THR A 267 -20.57 32.15 28.06
C THR A 267 -21.57 31.56 27.07
N GLY A 268 -21.41 31.85 25.77
CA GLY A 268 -22.20 31.23 24.71
C GLY A 268 -21.97 29.73 24.62
N ALA A 269 -20.72 29.27 24.75
CA ALA A 269 -20.39 27.86 24.79
C ALA A 269 -20.99 27.14 26.01
N VAL A 270 -20.96 27.77 27.19
CA VAL A 270 -21.63 27.27 28.40
C VAL A 270 -23.15 27.23 28.23
N GLY A 271 -23.76 28.27 27.64
CA GLY A 271 -25.18 28.32 27.34
C GLY A 271 -25.62 27.20 26.39
N LEU A 272 -24.91 27.03 25.27
CA LEU A 272 -25.17 25.95 24.32
C LEU A 272 -24.96 24.56 24.93
N PHE A 273 -23.94 24.38 25.77
CA PHE A 273 -23.72 23.13 26.50
C PHE A 273 -24.88 22.81 27.46
N LEU A 274 -25.36 23.81 28.21
CA LEU A 274 -26.44 23.65 29.19
C LEU A 274 -27.81 23.44 28.54
N LEU A 275 -28.01 23.92 27.31
CA LEU A 275 -29.23 23.65 26.52
C LEU A 275 -29.47 22.13 26.35
N PHE A 276 -28.39 21.36 26.21
CA PHE A 276 -28.41 19.90 26.06
C PHE A 276 -28.21 19.14 27.38
N ALA A 277 -28.14 19.83 28.52
CA ALA A 277 -28.02 19.19 29.82
C ALA A 277 -29.27 18.36 30.18
N GLU A 278 -29.05 17.24 30.87
CA GLU A 278 -30.13 16.33 31.28
C GLU A 278 -31.00 16.98 32.38
N ASN A 279 -32.29 17.18 32.10
CA ASN A 279 -33.26 17.68 33.07
C ASN A 279 -34.14 16.53 33.58
N LYS A 280 -34.24 16.35 34.91
CA LYS A 280 -34.90 15.17 35.52
C LYS A 280 -36.41 15.07 35.25
N LYS A 281 -37.10 16.19 34.91
CA LYS A 281 -38.57 16.23 34.73
C LYS A 281 -39.05 15.97 33.30
N GLU A 282 -38.24 16.23 32.27
CA GLU A 282 -38.62 16.06 30.84
C GLU A 282 -38.27 14.67 30.27
N GLN A 283 -37.77 13.78 31.14
CA GLN A 283 -37.12 12.51 30.82
C GLN A 283 -37.94 11.51 29.99
N LYS A 284 -39.27 11.57 29.98
CA LYS A 284 -40.10 10.49 29.41
C LYS A 284 -40.37 10.58 27.90
N LYS A 285 -40.52 11.76 27.29
CA LYS A 285 -40.88 11.86 25.86
C LYS A 285 -39.67 11.99 24.93
N GLU A 286 -38.76 12.93 25.21
CA GLU A 286 -37.57 13.17 24.38
C GLU A 286 -36.59 11.99 24.38
N ALA A 287 -36.39 11.36 25.54
CA ALA A 287 -35.49 10.22 25.65
C ALA A 287 -35.98 9.02 24.83
N ILE A 288 -37.30 8.80 24.74
CA ILE A 288 -37.88 7.72 23.91
C ILE A 288 -37.67 8.02 22.42
N PHE A 289 -37.87 9.26 21.98
CA PHE A 289 -37.64 9.66 20.59
C PHE A 289 -36.17 9.52 20.17
N LEU A 290 -35.24 10.03 20.98
CA LEU A 290 -33.80 9.94 20.69
C LEU A 290 -33.29 8.50 20.70
N GLU A 291 -33.84 7.64 21.57
CA GLU A 291 -33.44 6.23 21.63
C GLU A 291 -33.77 5.48 20.32
N ARG A 292 -34.83 5.87 19.59
CA ARG A 292 -35.13 5.35 18.23
C ARG A 292 -34.00 5.62 17.24
N PHE A 293 -33.30 6.74 17.41
CA PHE A 293 -32.18 7.18 16.57
C PHE A 293 -30.80 6.97 17.24
N ARG A 294 -30.71 6.17 18.30
CA ARG A 294 -29.46 5.87 19.01
C ARG A 294 -28.34 5.43 18.08
N LYS A 295 -28.61 4.44 17.21
CA LYS A 295 -27.61 3.89 16.29
C LYS A 295 -27.05 4.96 15.34
N PRO A 296 -27.87 5.74 14.60
CA PRO A 296 -27.33 6.82 13.76
C PRO A 296 -26.65 7.93 14.57
N ILE A 297 -27.16 8.31 15.75
CA ILE A 297 -26.50 9.34 16.56
C ILE A 297 -25.11 8.89 17.03
N GLU A 298 -24.99 7.69 17.59
CA GLU A 298 -23.68 7.13 17.99
C GLU A 298 -22.76 6.89 16.78
N LEU A 299 -23.35 6.69 15.60
CA LEU A 299 -22.65 6.54 14.33
C LEU A 299 -21.99 7.87 13.95
N PHE A 300 -22.77 8.94 13.79
CA PHE A 300 -22.26 10.24 13.36
C PHE A 300 -21.35 10.88 14.42
N SER A 301 -21.74 10.84 15.70
CA SER A 301 -20.93 11.39 16.79
C SER A 301 -19.58 10.69 16.93
N GLY A 302 -19.54 9.36 16.70
CA GLY A 302 -18.32 8.57 16.71
C GLY A 302 -17.36 8.87 15.55
N ALA A 303 -17.82 9.55 14.49
CA ALA A 303 -17.02 9.94 13.34
C ALA A 303 -16.58 11.42 13.37
N ALA A 304 -17.17 12.26 14.23
CA ALA A 304 -16.95 13.71 14.27
C ALA A 304 -15.47 14.13 14.29
N PHE A 305 -14.63 13.51 15.12
CA PHE A 305 -13.19 13.83 15.13
C PHE A 305 -12.46 13.42 13.83
N GLY A 306 -12.91 12.35 13.18
CA GLY A 306 -12.39 11.98 11.85
C GLY A 306 -12.82 12.98 10.78
N VAL A 307 -14.05 13.49 10.86
CA VAL A 307 -14.53 14.55 9.97
C VAL A 307 -13.62 15.78 10.06
N TYR A 308 -13.31 16.24 11.28
CA TYR A 308 -12.34 17.31 11.51
C TYR A 308 -11.01 17.07 10.77
N LEU A 309 -10.37 15.91 10.98
CA LEU A 309 -9.06 15.64 10.39
C LEU A 309 -9.08 15.56 8.85
N ILE A 310 -10.20 15.19 8.22
CA ILE A 310 -10.27 15.07 6.76
C ILE A 310 -10.43 16.44 6.11
N HIS A 311 -11.42 17.22 6.51
CA HIS A 311 -11.70 18.51 5.86
C HIS A 311 -10.69 19.61 6.24
N GLU A 312 -10.02 19.46 7.39
CA GLU A 312 -9.03 20.42 7.89
C GLU A 312 -7.59 20.10 7.48
N HIS A 313 -7.36 19.02 6.73
CA HIS A 313 -6.03 18.65 6.25
C HIS A 313 -5.40 19.80 5.43
N LEU A 314 -4.11 20.08 5.59
CA LEU A 314 -3.41 21.21 4.93
C LEU A 314 -3.69 21.31 3.43
N ASN A 315 -3.65 20.16 2.74
CA ASN A 315 -3.88 20.06 1.28
C ASN A 315 -5.36 20.14 0.87
N ILE A 316 -6.31 19.93 1.78
CA ILE A 316 -7.74 19.84 1.48
C ILE A 316 -8.49 21.09 1.94
N ARG A 317 -8.07 21.71 3.04
CA ARG A 317 -8.81 22.75 3.77
C ARG A 317 -9.18 24.00 2.95
N TYR A 318 -8.45 24.27 1.86
CA TYR A 318 -8.76 25.33 0.90
C TYR A 318 -9.25 24.81 -0.46
N ALA A 319 -9.10 23.51 -0.72
CA ALA A 319 -9.51 22.90 -1.98
C ALA A 319 -11.02 22.63 -2.00
N TRP A 320 -11.58 22.06 -0.92
CA TRP A 320 -12.99 21.72 -0.88
C TRP A 320 -13.96 22.92 -0.94
N PRO A 321 -13.67 24.10 -0.35
CA PRO A 321 -14.53 25.27 -0.52
C PRO A 321 -14.49 25.79 -1.96
N ARG A 322 -13.35 25.68 -2.64
CA ARG A 322 -13.20 26.03 -4.06
C ARG A 322 -13.96 25.08 -4.95
N TRP A 323 -13.92 23.76 -4.68
CA TRP A 323 -14.71 22.77 -5.43
C TRP A 323 -16.22 23.01 -5.34
N LEU A 324 -16.68 23.64 -4.27
CA LEU A 324 -18.08 23.99 -4.05
C LEU A 324 -18.39 25.45 -4.40
N HIS A 325 -17.45 26.19 -4.99
CA HIS A 325 -17.65 27.59 -5.41
C HIS A 325 -18.21 28.49 -4.29
N CYS A 326 -17.69 28.32 -3.07
CA CYS A 326 -18.16 29.07 -1.89
C CYS A 326 -17.96 30.58 -2.04
N GLU A 327 -16.88 31.01 -2.69
CA GLU A 327 -16.51 32.41 -2.91
C GLU A 327 -17.54 33.19 -3.74
N GLU A 328 -18.20 32.52 -4.70
CA GLU A 328 -19.24 33.11 -5.55
C GLU A 328 -20.55 33.43 -4.81
N GLN A 329 -20.68 33.02 -3.55
CA GLN A 329 -21.91 33.22 -2.77
C GLN A 329 -21.98 34.61 -2.13
N VAL A 330 -20.88 35.38 -2.12
CA VAL A 330 -20.81 36.71 -1.50
C VAL A 330 -21.75 37.72 -2.19
N GLU A 331 -21.94 37.58 -3.50
CA GLU A 331 -22.76 38.47 -4.33
C GLU A 331 -24.21 37.98 -4.48
N LYS A 332 -24.52 36.77 -4.01
CA LYS A 332 -25.87 36.19 -4.11
C LYS A 332 -26.77 36.65 -2.97
N SER A 333 -28.07 36.38 -3.12
CA SER A 333 -29.08 36.68 -2.08
C SER A 333 -28.79 35.94 -0.77
N ILE A 334 -29.20 36.54 0.35
CA ILE A 334 -29.02 35.96 1.70
C ILE A 334 -29.57 34.53 1.77
N ILE A 335 -30.76 34.30 1.19
CA ILE A 335 -31.40 32.98 1.19
C ILE A 335 -30.58 31.98 0.36
N GLY A 336 -30.09 32.39 -0.82
CA GLY A 336 -29.23 31.56 -1.66
C GLY A 336 -27.95 31.13 -0.93
N PHE A 337 -27.29 32.09 -0.27
CA PHE A 337 -26.12 31.84 0.56
C PHE A 337 -26.39 30.85 1.70
N LEU A 338 -27.47 31.04 2.47
CA LEU A 338 -27.79 30.16 3.61
C LEU A 338 -28.13 28.73 3.16
N VAL A 339 -28.91 28.58 2.09
CA VAL A 339 -29.24 27.26 1.51
C VAL A 339 -27.96 26.57 1.01
N HIS A 340 -27.10 27.29 0.30
CA HIS A 340 -25.83 26.76 -0.19
C HIS A 340 -24.90 26.33 0.96
N MET A 341 -24.80 27.14 2.01
CA MET A 341 -24.00 26.82 3.19
C MET A 341 -24.48 25.52 3.85
N VAL A 342 -25.79 25.41 4.11
CA VAL A 342 -26.37 24.20 4.73
C VAL A 342 -26.07 22.97 3.87
N PHE A 343 -26.36 23.02 2.57
CA PHE A 343 -26.15 21.89 1.67
C PHE A 343 -24.67 21.47 1.59
N SER A 344 -23.76 22.45 1.46
CA SER A 344 -22.32 22.22 1.39
C SER A 344 -21.77 21.59 2.67
N VAL A 345 -22.13 22.14 3.83
CA VAL A 345 -21.69 21.65 5.14
C VAL A 345 -22.19 20.23 5.38
N PHE A 346 -23.46 19.93 5.08
CA PHE A 346 -23.99 18.58 5.20
C PHE A 346 -23.31 17.58 4.27
N THR A 347 -23.03 17.99 3.03
CA THR A 347 -22.34 17.15 2.04
C THR A 347 -20.92 16.79 2.50
N VAL A 348 -20.13 17.80 2.91
CA VAL A 348 -18.77 17.59 3.43
C VAL A 348 -18.79 16.71 4.68
N TYR A 349 -19.72 16.96 5.60
CA TYR A 349 -19.85 16.14 6.82
C TYR A 349 -20.18 14.67 6.50
N LEU A 350 -21.08 14.41 5.55
CA LEU A 350 -21.48 13.06 5.16
C LEU A 350 -20.34 12.31 4.44
N VAL A 351 -19.69 12.94 3.46
CA VAL A 351 -18.55 12.35 2.73
C VAL A 351 -17.41 12.01 3.70
N CYS A 352 -17.02 12.96 4.56
CA CYS A 352 -15.98 12.73 5.56
C CYS A 352 -16.38 11.63 6.56
N THR A 353 -17.66 11.54 6.93
CA THR A 353 -18.17 10.45 7.78
C THR A 353 -18.03 9.09 7.09
N VAL A 354 -18.33 9.00 5.79
CA VAL A 354 -18.16 7.76 5.00
C VAL A 354 -16.68 7.34 4.97
N ILE A 355 -15.76 8.27 4.73
CA ILE A 355 -14.30 8.00 4.74
C ILE A 355 -13.87 7.50 6.14
N GLU A 356 -14.28 8.18 7.21
CA GLU A 356 -13.98 7.76 8.57
C GLU A 356 -14.60 6.40 8.91
N ARG A 357 -15.76 6.06 8.34
CA ARG A 357 -16.37 4.74 8.49
C ARG A 357 -15.57 3.65 7.81
N ILE A 358 -15.09 3.91 6.59
CA ILE A 358 -14.19 3.00 5.87
C ILE A 358 -12.94 2.76 6.71
N ARG A 359 -12.34 3.81 7.30
CA ARG A 359 -11.18 3.66 8.19
C ARG A 359 -11.53 2.89 9.47
N GLN A 360 -12.62 3.20 10.16
CA GLN A 360 -13.01 2.55 11.42
C GLN A 360 -13.26 1.06 11.24
N LYS A 361 -13.95 0.68 10.16
CA LYS A 361 -14.17 -0.73 9.79
C LYS A 361 -12.90 -1.37 9.21
N GLY A 362 -12.12 -0.59 8.45
CA GLY A 362 -10.99 -1.03 7.63
C GLY A 362 -9.62 -1.02 8.30
N ARG A 363 -9.46 -0.43 9.50
CA ARG A 363 -8.16 -0.33 10.20
C ARG A 363 -7.43 -1.67 10.37
N LYS A 364 -8.17 -2.78 10.37
CA LYS A 364 -7.63 -4.12 10.59
C LYS A 364 -7.45 -4.92 9.29
N THR A 365 -7.88 -4.38 8.15
CA THR A 365 -8.08 -5.17 6.93
C THR A 365 -7.77 -4.35 5.68
N ILE A 366 -8.41 -3.19 5.51
CA ILE A 366 -8.24 -2.30 4.36
C ILE A 366 -6.85 -1.65 4.37
N LEU A 367 -6.35 -1.19 5.53
CA LEU A 367 -5.03 -0.53 5.58
C LEU A 367 -3.89 -1.49 5.19
N PRO A 368 -3.77 -2.71 5.79
CA PRO A 368 -2.81 -3.70 5.30
C PRO A 368 -2.99 -4.04 3.82
N ALA A 369 -4.22 -4.26 3.35
CA ALA A 369 -4.50 -4.56 1.95
C ALA A 369 -4.09 -3.42 1.00
N LEU A 370 -4.31 -2.17 1.39
CA LEU A 370 -3.92 -0.99 0.60
C LEU A 370 -2.40 -0.82 0.56
N ILE A 371 -1.70 -1.11 1.66
CA ILE A 371 -0.23 -1.15 1.67
C ILE A 371 0.26 -2.24 0.70
N LEU A 372 -0.31 -3.45 0.73
CA LEU A 372 0.06 -4.53 -0.19
C LEU A 372 -0.24 -4.16 -1.66
N LEU A 373 -1.36 -3.48 -1.91
CA LEU A 373 -1.73 -3.00 -3.24
C LEU A 373 -0.70 -2.02 -3.82
N LEU A 374 -0.21 -1.08 -3.00
CA LEU A 374 0.67 -0.01 -3.47
C LEU A 374 2.16 -0.36 -3.36
N TYR A 375 2.54 -1.37 -2.56
CA TYR A 375 3.94 -1.72 -2.31
C TYR A 375 4.76 -2.08 -3.58
N PRO A 376 4.20 -2.74 -4.62
CA PRO A 376 4.92 -2.95 -5.88
C PRO A 376 5.34 -1.67 -6.59
N LEU A 377 4.66 -0.54 -6.35
CA LEU A 377 4.94 0.74 -7.00
C LEU A 377 6.22 1.42 -6.50
N ARG A 378 6.88 0.87 -5.47
CA ARG A 378 8.11 1.42 -4.88
C ARG A 378 9.28 1.57 -5.86
N HIS A 379 9.25 0.85 -6.99
CA HIS A 379 10.25 0.88 -8.05
C HIS A 379 9.66 1.35 -9.39
N ALA A 380 8.44 1.92 -9.40
CA ALA A 380 7.77 2.27 -10.65
C ALA A 380 8.55 3.30 -11.49
N THR A 381 9.32 4.17 -10.84
CA THR A 381 10.11 5.23 -11.45
C THR A 381 11.63 5.01 -11.37
N VAL A 382 12.08 3.83 -10.94
CA VAL A 382 13.49 3.57 -10.62
C VAL A 382 13.95 2.27 -11.28
N GLY A 383 15.09 2.34 -11.97
CA GLY A 383 15.72 1.23 -12.66
C GLY A 383 15.37 1.19 -14.13
N LEU A 384 16.39 1.10 -14.97
CA LEU A 384 16.26 0.85 -16.40
C LEU A 384 16.98 -0.44 -16.78
N ASP A 385 16.17 -1.45 -17.11
CA ASP A 385 16.64 -2.70 -17.68
C ASP A 385 16.51 -2.64 -19.21
N VAL A 386 17.66 -2.58 -19.89
CA VAL A 386 17.72 -2.47 -21.35
C VAL A 386 17.45 -3.80 -22.07
N MET A 387 17.30 -4.90 -21.31
CA MET A 387 17.15 -6.27 -21.80
C MET A 387 15.69 -6.76 -21.63
N ASP A 388 15.37 -7.58 -20.63
CA ASP A 388 14.09 -8.29 -20.48
C ASP A 388 12.86 -7.37 -20.45
N ALA A 389 12.92 -6.30 -19.64
CA ALA A 389 11.84 -5.33 -19.52
C ALA A 389 11.65 -4.56 -20.83
N GLY A 390 12.76 -4.16 -21.46
CA GLY A 390 12.77 -3.52 -22.77
C GLY A 390 12.18 -4.39 -23.86
N TYR A 391 12.55 -5.67 -23.88
CA TYR A 391 12.03 -6.66 -24.81
C TYR A 391 10.52 -6.86 -24.64
N ALA A 392 10.03 -6.98 -23.40
CA ALA A 392 8.59 -7.10 -23.14
C ALA A 392 7.82 -5.86 -23.62
N LEU A 393 8.31 -4.66 -23.32
CA LEU A 393 7.67 -3.40 -23.74
C LEU A 393 7.70 -3.21 -25.26
N GLY A 394 8.82 -3.54 -25.91
CA GLY A 394 8.94 -3.57 -27.37
C GLY A 394 7.92 -4.53 -28.01
N ASN A 395 7.74 -5.73 -27.45
CA ASN A 395 6.73 -6.69 -27.90
C ASN A 395 5.29 -6.17 -27.78
N TYR A 396 4.99 -5.36 -26.76
CA TYR A 396 3.65 -4.77 -26.61
C TYR A 396 3.42 -3.60 -27.57
N ARG A 397 4.46 -2.82 -27.88
CA ARG A 397 4.36 -1.67 -28.79
C ARG A 397 4.28 -2.12 -30.25
N TYR A 398 5.20 -2.99 -30.66
CA TYR A 398 5.35 -3.48 -32.04
C TYR A 398 4.71 -4.85 -32.25
N PHE A 399 3.59 -5.11 -31.55
CA PHE A 399 2.93 -6.42 -31.50
C PHE A 399 2.58 -7.00 -32.88
N ASP A 400 2.28 -6.15 -33.87
CA ASP A 400 1.89 -6.59 -35.21
C ASP A 400 3.07 -6.78 -36.18
N VAL A 401 4.24 -6.22 -35.88
CA VAL A 401 5.46 -6.29 -36.72
C VAL A 401 6.32 -7.51 -36.35
N LEU A 402 6.33 -7.88 -35.08
CA LEU A 402 7.23 -8.90 -34.53
C LEU A 402 6.77 -10.34 -34.77
N ASN A 403 7.73 -11.28 -34.71
CA ASN A 403 7.59 -12.67 -35.10
C ASN A 403 6.39 -13.38 -34.46
N PRO A 404 5.58 -14.10 -35.26
CA PRO A 404 4.41 -14.82 -34.78
C PRO A 404 4.74 -15.91 -33.73
N VAL A 405 5.90 -16.55 -33.73
CA VAL A 405 6.21 -17.68 -32.84
C VAL A 405 6.18 -17.26 -31.36
N TRP A 406 7.00 -16.28 -30.97
CA TRP A 406 7.00 -15.76 -29.59
C TRP A 406 5.71 -15.03 -29.24
N LYS A 407 5.17 -14.28 -30.20
CA LYS A 407 3.86 -13.61 -30.09
C LYS A 407 2.75 -14.58 -29.71
N LEU A 408 2.72 -15.79 -30.31
CA LEU A 408 1.72 -16.82 -30.06
C LEU A 408 2.04 -17.65 -28.81
N ALA A 409 3.32 -17.91 -28.52
CA ALA A 409 3.75 -18.65 -27.33
C ALA A 409 3.38 -17.96 -26.01
N THR A 410 3.33 -16.62 -26.01
CA THR A 410 2.94 -15.78 -24.87
C THR A 410 1.75 -14.86 -25.18
N TYR A 411 0.84 -15.32 -26.06
CA TYR A 411 -0.24 -14.52 -26.63
C TYR A 411 -1.04 -13.70 -25.63
N LEU A 412 -1.56 -14.33 -24.57
CA LEU A 412 -2.41 -13.63 -23.60
C LEU A 412 -1.62 -12.61 -22.78
N ALA A 413 -0.33 -12.86 -22.51
CA ALA A 413 0.54 -11.89 -21.85
C ALA A 413 0.77 -10.66 -22.72
N ASN A 414 1.07 -10.87 -24.01
CA ASN A 414 1.30 -9.78 -24.95
C ASN A 414 0.02 -8.95 -25.19
N VAL A 415 -1.13 -9.60 -25.38
CA VAL A 415 -2.43 -8.92 -25.54
C VAL A 415 -2.77 -8.09 -24.30
N THR A 416 -2.47 -8.61 -23.10
CA THR A 416 -2.66 -7.87 -21.84
C THR A 416 -1.72 -6.66 -21.76
N GLY A 417 -0.46 -6.80 -22.19
CA GLY A 417 0.50 -5.71 -22.27
C GLY A 417 0.08 -4.62 -23.25
N VAL A 418 -0.39 -4.99 -24.44
CA VAL A 418 -0.97 -4.07 -25.44
C VAL A 418 -2.20 -3.34 -24.89
N PHE A 419 -3.04 -4.04 -24.12
CA PHE A 419 -4.19 -3.42 -23.48
C PHE A 419 -3.76 -2.36 -22.46
N PHE A 420 -2.77 -2.67 -21.61
CA PHE A 420 -2.24 -1.71 -20.63
C PHE A 420 -1.54 -0.53 -21.29
N SER A 421 -0.83 -0.73 -22.40
CA SER A 421 -0.15 0.37 -23.10
C SER A 421 -1.12 1.40 -23.69
N LYS A 422 -2.36 0.99 -23.97
CA LYS A 422 -3.44 1.86 -24.45
C LYS A 422 -4.20 2.60 -23.35
N LEU A 423 -3.98 2.28 -22.07
CA LEU A 423 -4.60 3.00 -20.95
C LEU A 423 -3.95 4.39 -20.76
N PRO A 424 -4.63 5.36 -20.10
CA PRO A 424 -4.06 6.68 -19.84
C PRO A 424 -2.69 6.60 -19.15
N GLY A 425 -1.66 7.21 -19.75
CA GLY A 425 -0.28 7.13 -19.25
C GLY A 425 0.45 5.79 -19.48
N GLY A 426 -0.25 4.77 -19.98
CA GLY A 426 0.28 3.43 -20.27
C GLY A 426 1.26 3.37 -21.45
N GLY A 427 1.32 4.41 -22.29
CA GLY A 427 2.35 4.52 -23.32
C GLY A 427 3.77 4.76 -22.76
N SER A 428 3.89 5.14 -21.48
CA SER A 428 5.18 5.37 -20.83
C SER A 428 5.65 4.14 -20.04
N TRP A 429 6.95 3.99 -19.87
CA TRP A 429 7.56 2.93 -19.06
C TRP A 429 7.05 2.98 -17.61
N ILE A 430 6.98 4.18 -17.04
CA ILE A 430 6.47 4.40 -15.67
C ILE A 430 5.01 3.98 -15.58
N GLY A 431 4.17 4.34 -16.55
CA GLY A 431 2.77 3.93 -16.59
C GLY A 431 2.60 2.42 -16.65
N MET A 432 3.37 1.75 -17.51
CA MET A 432 3.38 0.28 -17.59
C MET A 432 3.81 -0.37 -16.27
N ASN A 433 4.86 0.16 -15.62
CA ASN A 433 5.26 -0.28 -14.28
C ASN A 433 4.13 -0.10 -13.25
N VAL A 434 3.38 1.00 -13.32
CA VAL A 434 2.25 1.25 -12.41
C VAL A 434 1.12 0.26 -12.64
N TYR A 435 0.66 0.06 -13.88
CA TYR A 435 -0.44 -0.87 -14.18
C TYR A 435 -0.10 -2.31 -13.82
N CYS A 436 1.08 -2.78 -14.24
CA CYS A 436 1.55 -4.13 -13.93
C CYS A 436 1.82 -4.31 -12.42
N GLY A 437 2.39 -3.30 -11.76
CA GLY A 437 2.62 -3.31 -10.31
C GLY A 437 1.31 -3.37 -9.50
N LEU A 438 0.29 -2.59 -9.89
CA LEU A 438 -1.04 -2.63 -9.28
C LEU A 438 -1.73 -3.97 -9.48
N LEU A 439 -1.54 -4.63 -10.63
CA LEU A 439 -2.06 -5.97 -10.89
C LEU A 439 -1.50 -6.98 -9.87
N ILE A 440 -0.18 -6.97 -9.66
CA ILE A 440 0.50 -7.83 -8.67
C ILE A 440 0.03 -7.51 -7.25
N GLY A 441 0.02 -6.23 -6.88
CA GLY A 441 -0.42 -5.77 -5.56
C GLY A 441 -1.89 -6.09 -5.27
N GLY A 442 -2.75 -6.03 -6.29
CA GLY A 442 -4.16 -6.37 -6.22
C GLY A 442 -4.41 -7.82 -5.85
N VAL A 443 -3.68 -8.75 -6.47
CA VAL A 443 -3.78 -10.18 -6.12
C VAL A 443 -3.22 -10.45 -4.73
N ALA A 444 -2.05 -9.91 -4.36
CA ALA A 444 -1.51 -10.09 -3.01
C ALA A 444 -2.46 -9.52 -1.93
N ALA A 445 -3.06 -8.36 -2.17
CA ALA A 445 -4.10 -7.80 -1.31
C ALA A 445 -5.33 -8.72 -1.23
N TRP A 446 -5.75 -9.33 -2.35
CA TRP A 446 -6.87 -10.27 -2.36
C TRP A 446 -6.56 -11.57 -1.61
N VAL A 447 -5.37 -12.15 -1.76
CA VAL A 447 -4.93 -13.34 -0.99
C VAL A 447 -4.93 -13.02 0.51
N TYR A 448 -4.37 -11.86 0.89
CA TYR A 448 -4.41 -11.38 2.27
C TYR A 448 -5.85 -11.29 2.81
N LEU A 449 -6.77 -10.67 2.05
CA LEU A 449 -8.17 -10.50 2.44
C LEU A 449 -8.90 -11.85 2.55
N PHE A 450 -8.62 -12.77 1.63
CA PHE A 450 -9.15 -14.14 1.64
C PHE A 450 -8.72 -14.89 2.91
N LEU A 451 -7.41 -14.92 3.20
CA LEU A 451 -6.86 -15.58 4.38
C LEU A 451 -7.25 -14.88 5.69
N TRP A 452 -7.36 -13.55 5.70
CA TRP A 452 -7.87 -12.78 6.83
C TRP A 452 -9.32 -13.15 7.15
N ASN A 453 -10.18 -13.24 6.13
CA ASN A 453 -11.59 -13.59 6.29
C ASN A 453 -11.77 -15.00 6.86
N ARG A 454 -10.93 -15.96 6.44
CA ARG A 454 -11.02 -17.36 6.89
C ARG A 454 -10.34 -17.61 8.23
N TYR A 455 -9.14 -17.06 8.46
CA TYR A 455 -8.31 -17.38 9.63
C TYR A 455 -8.04 -16.19 10.57
N GLY A 456 -7.98 -14.96 10.04
CA GLY A 456 -7.55 -13.75 10.75
C GLY A 456 -8.60 -13.12 11.67
N LYS A 457 -9.90 -13.20 11.33
CA LYS A 457 -11.00 -12.52 12.05
C LYS A 457 -11.02 -12.79 13.57
N LYS A 458 -10.68 -14.01 13.99
CA LYS A 458 -10.75 -14.42 15.40
C LYS A 458 -9.56 -13.95 16.24
N ARG A 459 -8.38 -13.69 15.63
CA ARG A 459 -7.14 -13.36 16.38
C ARG A 459 -6.31 -12.30 15.64
N ARG A 460 -6.20 -11.11 16.24
CA ARG A 460 -5.52 -9.94 15.67
C ARG A 460 -4.08 -10.21 15.20
N TRP A 461 -3.28 -10.96 15.97
CA TRP A 461 -1.90 -11.25 15.59
C TRP A 461 -1.77 -12.13 14.34
N ILE A 462 -2.78 -12.93 13.99
CA ILE A 462 -2.75 -13.74 12.76
C ILE A 462 -2.79 -12.84 11.53
N GLY A 463 -3.63 -11.81 11.52
CA GLY A 463 -3.64 -10.86 10.40
C GLY A 463 -2.39 -10.03 10.26
N ILE A 464 -1.64 -9.80 11.35
CA ILE A 464 -0.33 -9.13 11.27
C ILE A 464 0.67 -10.08 10.61
N MET A 465 0.69 -11.35 11.00
CA MET A 465 1.58 -12.36 10.42
C MET A 465 1.28 -12.61 8.94
N LEU A 466 0.00 -12.68 8.55
CA LEU A 466 -0.40 -12.81 7.15
C LEU A 466 0.00 -11.58 6.34
N PHE A 467 -0.12 -10.38 6.90
CA PHE A 467 0.33 -9.16 6.24
C PHE A 467 1.86 -9.15 6.04
N ILE A 468 2.62 -9.52 7.07
CA ILE A 468 4.09 -9.63 6.97
C ILE A 468 4.48 -10.68 5.93
N ALA A 469 3.82 -11.83 5.89
CA ALA A 469 4.05 -12.85 4.87
C ALA A 469 3.88 -12.35 3.45
N GLU A 470 2.75 -11.68 3.19
CA GLU A 470 2.43 -11.15 1.85
C GLU A 470 3.40 -10.03 1.46
N LEU A 471 3.76 -9.18 2.43
CA LEU A 471 4.77 -8.16 2.21
C LEU A 471 6.12 -8.80 1.85
N THR A 472 6.53 -9.85 2.56
CA THR A 472 7.73 -10.63 2.25
C THR A 472 7.67 -11.25 0.85
N ALA A 473 6.54 -11.86 0.46
CA ALA A 473 6.37 -12.40 -0.88
C ALA A 473 6.50 -11.32 -1.97
N LEU A 474 5.90 -10.14 -1.76
CA LEU A 474 6.02 -9.00 -2.67
C LEU A 474 7.43 -8.42 -2.73
N SER A 475 8.18 -8.46 -1.63
CA SER A 475 9.59 -8.03 -1.61
C SER A 475 10.50 -8.96 -2.41
N LEU A 476 10.09 -10.22 -2.59
CA LEU A 476 10.81 -11.23 -3.37
C LEU A 476 10.44 -11.26 -4.84
N CYS A 477 9.52 -10.37 -5.26
CA CYS A 477 9.24 -10.15 -6.67
C CYS A 477 10.43 -9.44 -7.33
N TRP A 478 11.34 -10.23 -7.88
CA TRP A 478 12.64 -9.74 -8.41
C TRP A 478 12.58 -9.37 -9.89
N ALA A 479 11.74 -10.05 -10.68
CA ALA A 479 11.66 -9.81 -12.11
C ALA A 479 10.92 -8.49 -12.41
N PRO A 480 11.23 -7.78 -13.50
CA PRO A 480 10.52 -6.55 -13.84
C PRO A 480 9.02 -6.79 -14.01
N VAL A 481 8.20 -5.92 -13.41
CA VAL A 481 6.74 -6.12 -13.33
C VAL A 481 6.07 -6.15 -14.71
N VAL A 482 6.68 -5.53 -15.72
CA VAL A 482 6.19 -5.49 -17.11
C VAL A 482 6.32 -6.83 -17.83
N VAL A 483 7.06 -7.79 -17.28
CA VAL A 483 7.25 -9.12 -17.87
C VAL A 483 6.03 -10.01 -17.56
N LEU A 484 4.94 -9.75 -18.28
CA LEU A 484 3.62 -10.32 -17.99
C LEU A 484 3.55 -11.84 -18.23
N TYR A 485 4.37 -12.40 -19.11
CA TYR A 485 4.36 -13.86 -19.34
C TYR A 485 4.83 -14.66 -18.12
N HIS A 486 5.53 -14.02 -17.17
CA HIS A 486 5.77 -14.56 -15.84
C HIS A 486 4.58 -14.26 -14.92
N TYR A 487 4.36 -12.98 -14.62
CA TYR A 487 3.44 -12.57 -13.56
C TYR A 487 1.99 -12.96 -13.84
N LEU A 488 1.48 -12.82 -15.06
CA LEU A 488 0.10 -13.16 -15.37
C LEU A 488 -0.19 -14.66 -15.11
N GLY A 489 0.77 -15.55 -15.38
CA GLY A 489 0.66 -16.97 -15.10
C GLY A 489 0.63 -17.26 -13.60
N TYR A 490 1.53 -16.64 -12.84
CA TYR A 490 1.61 -16.76 -11.37
C TYR A 490 0.33 -16.27 -10.68
N LEU A 491 -0.17 -15.11 -11.11
CA LEU A 491 -1.37 -14.47 -10.57
C LEU A 491 -2.63 -15.28 -10.89
N ALA A 492 -2.78 -15.71 -12.15
CA ALA A 492 -3.91 -16.55 -12.57
C ALA A 492 -3.89 -17.91 -11.87
N MET A 493 -2.71 -18.54 -11.71
CA MET A 493 -2.58 -19.78 -10.92
C MET A 493 -3.00 -19.55 -9.47
N THR A 494 -2.56 -18.47 -8.84
CA THR A 494 -2.93 -18.14 -7.45
C THR A 494 -4.46 -17.99 -7.30
N ILE A 495 -5.11 -17.31 -8.25
CA ILE A 495 -6.57 -17.17 -8.29
C ILE A 495 -7.25 -18.52 -8.47
N ALA A 496 -6.78 -19.32 -9.43
CA ALA A 496 -7.33 -20.64 -9.70
C ALA A 496 -7.21 -21.57 -8.49
N VAL A 497 -6.07 -21.57 -7.79
CA VAL A 497 -5.85 -22.37 -6.58
C VAL A 497 -6.81 -21.97 -5.47
N ILE A 498 -7.03 -20.67 -5.25
CA ILE A 498 -7.99 -20.19 -4.24
C ILE A 498 -9.41 -20.63 -4.61
N ILE A 499 -9.81 -20.47 -5.87
CA ILE A 499 -11.14 -20.90 -6.34
C ILE A 499 -11.29 -22.42 -6.20
N LEU A 500 -10.29 -23.20 -6.61
CA LEU A 500 -10.29 -24.66 -6.51
C LEU A 500 -10.33 -25.13 -5.06
N TYR A 501 -9.57 -24.50 -4.17
CA TYR A 501 -9.63 -24.74 -2.73
C TYR A 501 -11.03 -24.47 -2.18
N THR A 502 -11.67 -23.36 -2.56
CA THR A 502 -13.06 -23.08 -2.15
C THR A 502 -14.06 -24.06 -2.76
N ALA A 503 -13.83 -24.56 -3.98
CA ALA A 503 -14.67 -25.55 -4.63
C ALA A 503 -14.67 -26.88 -3.87
N ILE A 504 -13.50 -27.33 -3.42
CA ILE A 504 -13.34 -28.55 -2.60
C ILE A 504 -14.07 -28.42 -1.26
N GLN A 505 -14.03 -27.22 -0.67
CA GLN A 505 -14.63 -26.92 0.64
C GLN A 505 -16.16 -26.78 0.58
N ASP A 506 -16.67 -26.00 -0.39
CA ASP A 506 -18.10 -25.71 -0.52
C ASP A 506 -18.85 -26.79 -1.32
N GLY A 507 -18.14 -27.64 -2.08
CA GLY A 507 -18.74 -28.67 -2.95
C GLY A 507 -19.45 -28.12 -4.19
N LYS A 508 -19.29 -26.82 -4.52
CA LYS A 508 -19.99 -26.15 -5.61
C LYS A 508 -19.37 -26.48 -6.97
N GLN A 509 -20.16 -27.11 -7.85
CA GLN A 509 -19.75 -27.55 -9.19
C GLN A 509 -19.20 -26.41 -10.05
N ARG A 510 -19.85 -25.25 -10.05
CA ARG A 510 -19.44 -24.05 -10.82
C ARG A 510 -17.99 -23.65 -10.54
N ASN A 511 -17.54 -23.74 -9.30
CA ASN A 511 -16.19 -23.29 -8.94
C ASN A 511 -15.09 -24.23 -9.46
N PHE A 512 -15.38 -25.54 -9.63
CA PHE A 512 -14.45 -26.47 -10.28
C PHE A 512 -14.25 -26.12 -11.76
N ILE A 513 -15.35 -25.80 -12.45
CA ILE A 513 -15.32 -25.37 -13.86
C ILE A 513 -14.54 -24.06 -13.99
N VAL A 514 -14.86 -23.04 -13.18
CA VAL A 514 -14.18 -21.74 -13.22
C VAL A 514 -12.69 -21.86 -12.94
N ALA A 515 -12.29 -22.66 -11.95
CA ALA A 515 -10.87 -22.92 -11.69
C ALA A 515 -10.19 -23.60 -12.89
N GLY A 516 -10.85 -24.58 -13.51
CA GLY A 516 -10.39 -25.23 -14.74
C GLY A 516 -10.18 -24.21 -15.86
N VAL A 517 -11.16 -23.34 -16.12
CA VAL A 517 -11.09 -22.30 -17.17
C VAL A 517 -9.88 -21.39 -16.98
N ILE A 518 -9.63 -20.93 -15.74
CA ILE A 518 -8.48 -20.05 -15.46
C ILE A 518 -7.16 -20.80 -15.68
N LEU A 519 -7.04 -22.05 -15.24
CA LEU A 519 -5.84 -22.86 -15.48
C LEU A 519 -5.62 -23.14 -16.98
N GLY A 520 -6.69 -23.32 -17.75
CA GLY A 520 -6.62 -23.47 -19.21
C GLY A 520 -6.12 -22.19 -19.88
N PHE A 521 -6.62 -21.03 -19.46
CA PHE A 521 -6.13 -19.73 -19.94
C PHE A 521 -4.63 -19.52 -19.65
N CYS A 522 -4.09 -20.05 -18.55
CA CYS A 522 -2.67 -19.94 -18.25
C CYS A 522 -1.78 -20.53 -19.37
N VAL A 523 -2.26 -21.53 -20.13
CA VAL A 523 -1.51 -22.11 -21.27
C VAL A 523 -1.28 -21.06 -22.37
N ALA A 524 -2.24 -20.16 -22.58
CA ALA A 524 -2.12 -19.06 -23.54
C ALA A 524 -1.29 -17.88 -23.01
N VAL A 525 -1.06 -17.80 -21.68
CA VAL A 525 -0.10 -16.86 -21.10
C VAL A 525 1.33 -17.30 -21.39
N ARG A 526 1.59 -18.61 -21.23
CA ARG A 526 2.87 -19.25 -21.53
C ARG A 526 2.64 -20.75 -21.68
N MET A 527 3.09 -21.36 -22.77
CA MET A 527 2.87 -22.79 -23.07
C MET A 527 3.23 -23.77 -21.92
N PRO A 528 4.38 -23.63 -21.21
CA PRO A 528 4.75 -24.54 -20.12
C PRO A 528 3.79 -24.55 -18.92
N ASN A 529 2.89 -23.57 -18.82
CA ASN A 529 1.82 -23.57 -17.81
C ASN A 529 0.83 -24.74 -18.00
N ILE A 530 0.95 -25.54 -19.07
CA ILE A 530 0.27 -26.84 -19.20
C ILE A 530 0.53 -27.75 -17.98
N THR A 531 1.70 -27.62 -17.35
CA THR A 531 2.07 -28.34 -16.11
C THR A 531 1.14 -28.02 -14.93
N TYR A 532 0.39 -26.91 -14.98
CA TYR A 532 -0.59 -26.55 -13.94
C TYR A 532 -1.75 -27.53 -13.85
N MET A 533 -1.91 -28.44 -14.82
CA MET A 533 -2.84 -29.58 -14.72
C MET A 533 -2.58 -30.45 -13.47
N ALA A 534 -1.34 -30.47 -12.93
CA ALA A 534 -1.02 -31.16 -11.68
C ALA A 534 -1.82 -30.66 -10.46
N LEU A 535 -2.42 -29.45 -10.52
CA LEU A 535 -3.32 -28.93 -9.49
C LEU A 535 -4.66 -29.70 -9.41
N ILE A 536 -4.86 -30.74 -10.21
CA ILE A 536 -5.95 -31.71 -10.02
C ILE A 536 -5.71 -32.65 -8.81
N LEU A 537 -4.44 -32.90 -8.44
CA LEU A 537 -4.09 -33.85 -7.37
C LEU A 537 -4.76 -33.55 -6.01
N PRO A 538 -4.85 -32.29 -5.54
CA PRO A 538 -5.61 -31.96 -4.32
C PRO A 538 -7.08 -32.35 -4.37
N VAL A 539 -7.71 -32.33 -5.56
CA VAL A 539 -9.10 -32.78 -5.75
C VAL A 539 -9.19 -34.30 -5.57
N TRP A 540 -8.25 -35.05 -6.14
CA TRP A 540 -8.16 -36.50 -5.97
C TRP A 540 -7.88 -36.88 -4.52
N CYS A 541 -6.96 -36.19 -3.85
CA CYS A 541 -6.66 -36.40 -2.44
C CYS A 541 -7.87 -36.17 -1.53
N ASP A 542 -8.67 -35.11 -1.74
CA ASP A 542 -9.90 -34.88 -0.95
C ASP A 542 -10.93 -36.00 -1.15
N CYS A 543 -11.13 -36.45 -2.40
CA CYS A 543 -12.05 -37.54 -2.70
C CYS A 543 -11.59 -38.85 -2.04
N PHE A 544 -10.28 -39.12 -2.08
CA PHE A 544 -9.69 -40.29 -1.43
C PHE A 544 -9.82 -40.24 0.09
N TRP A 545 -9.62 -39.09 0.73
CA TRP A 545 -9.83 -38.94 2.19
C TRP A 545 -11.28 -39.12 2.62
N LYS A 546 -12.24 -38.93 1.70
CA LYS A 546 -13.67 -39.12 1.92
C LYS A 546 -14.17 -40.52 1.49
N ARG A 547 -13.26 -41.46 1.20
CA ARG A 547 -13.63 -42.84 0.91
C ARG A 547 -14.40 -43.44 2.10
N GLY A 548 -15.66 -43.80 1.88
CA GLY A 548 -16.43 -44.72 2.72
C GLY A 548 -16.65 -46.03 1.98
N ASP A 549 -17.40 -46.97 2.57
CA ASP A 549 -17.64 -48.31 1.99
C ASP A 549 -18.45 -48.32 0.68
N ASN A 550 -19.01 -47.18 0.25
CA ASN A 550 -19.83 -47.08 -0.97
C ASN A 550 -19.05 -46.57 -2.19
N ASN A 551 -19.38 -47.10 -3.38
CA ASN A 551 -18.89 -46.69 -4.72
C ASN A 551 -19.15 -45.20 -5.08
N THR A 552 -19.78 -44.43 -4.20
CA THR A 552 -20.09 -43.00 -4.39
C THR A 552 -18.85 -42.10 -4.49
N TRP A 553 -17.72 -42.48 -3.88
CA TRP A 553 -16.50 -41.67 -3.92
C TRP A 553 -15.84 -41.68 -5.31
N LEU A 554 -15.86 -42.82 -6.02
CA LEU A 554 -15.38 -42.94 -7.40
C LEU A 554 -16.20 -42.07 -8.34
N ARG A 555 -17.53 -42.10 -8.20
CA ARG A 555 -18.42 -41.21 -8.97
C ARG A 555 -18.11 -39.74 -8.73
N GLN A 556 -17.90 -39.33 -7.47
CA GLN A 556 -17.54 -37.95 -7.15
C GLN A 556 -16.17 -37.55 -7.70
N LEU A 557 -15.18 -38.45 -7.65
CA LEU A 557 -13.86 -38.23 -8.23
C LEU A 557 -13.98 -38.00 -9.75
N CYS A 558 -14.67 -38.89 -10.46
CA CYS A 558 -14.89 -38.76 -11.91
C CYS A 558 -15.61 -37.47 -12.25
N VAL A 559 -16.74 -37.16 -11.58
CA VAL A 559 -17.54 -35.97 -11.86
C VAL A 559 -16.75 -34.67 -11.61
N ARG A 560 -16.06 -34.56 -10.47
CA ARG A 560 -15.25 -33.36 -10.17
C ARG A 560 -14.08 -33.21 -11.14
N THR A 561 -13.45 -34.31 -11.51
CA THR A 561 -12.36 -34.32 -12.49
C THR A 561 -12.87 -33.88 -13.86
N LEU A 562 -14.02 -34.39 -14.32
CA LEU A 562 -14.65 -33.98 -15.57
C LEU A 562 -15.03 -32.50 -15.58
N TYR A 563 -15.53 -31.95 -14.47
CA TYR A 563 -15.78 -30.50 -14.39
C TYR A 563 -14.52 -29.66 -14.51
N CYS A 564 -13.41 -30.06 -13.87
CA CYS A 564 -12.13 -29.38 -14.02
C CYS A 564 -11.60 -29.50 -15.44
N ILE A 565 -11.64 -30.69 -16.04
CA ILE A 565 -11.19 -30.94 -17.42
C ILE A 565 -12.03 -30.14 -18.42
N GLY A 566 -13.36 -30.16 -18.29
CA GLY A 566 -14.25 -29.40 -19.16
C GLY A 566 -13.98 -27.90 -19.07
N GLY A 567 -13.76 -27.37 -17.86
CA GLY A 567 -13.32 -25.99 -17.68
C GLY A 567 -11.96 -25.72 -18.32
N TYR A 568 -10.97 -26.59 -18.10
CA TYR A 568 -9.62 -26.45 -18.65
C TYR A 568 -9.59 -26.45 -20.18
N LEU A 569 -10.30 -27.39 -20.80
CA LEU A 569 -10.46 -27.44 -22.25
C LEU A 569 -11.16 -26.19 -22.79
N ALA A 570 -12.22 -25.69 -22.12
CA ALA A 570 -12.86 -24.45 -22.50
C ALA A 570 -11.91 -23.24 -22.40
N GLY A 571 -11.06 -23.19 -21.36
CA GLY A 571 -10.05 -22.15 -21.18
C GLY A 571 -8.96 -22.14 -22.26
N ILE A 572 -8.58 -23.31 -22.77
CA ILE A 572 -7.63 -23.44 -23.90
C ILE A 572 -8.31 -23.15 -25.24
N PHE A 573 -9.56 -23.59 -25.41
CA PHE A 573 -10.28 -23.48 -26.67
C PHE A 573 -10.51 -22.01 -27.07
N VAL A 574 -10.78 -21.12 -26.11
CA VAL A 574 -11.05 -19.70 -26.40
C VAL A 574 -9.83 -18.99 -27.03
N PRO A 575 -8.62 -18.98 -26.42
CA PRO A 575 -7.44 -18.39 -27.06
C PRO A 575 -7.05 -19.08 -28.36
N LEU A 576 -7.15 -20.41 -28.44
CA LEU A 576 -6.85 -21.14 -29.68
C LEU A 576 -7.79 -20.75 -30.82
N THR A 577 -9.08 -20.55 -30.55
CA THR A 577 -10.05 -20.11 -31.55
C THR A 577 -9.69 -18.70 -32.04
N ILE A 578 -9.38 -17.78 -31.13
CA ILE A 578 -8.97 -16.42 -31.48
C ILE A 578 -7.69 -16.44 -32.33
N ILE A 579 -6.70 -17.24 -31.96
CA ILE A 579 -5.46 -17.41 -32.71
C ILE A 579 -5.75 -17.99 -34.09
N SER A 580 -6.59 -19.03 -34.18
CA SER A 580 -6.93 -19.69 -35.44
C SER A 580 -7.68 -18.76 -36.40
N VAL A 581 -8.58 -17.93 -35.87
CA VAL A 581 -9.33 -16.94 -36.67
C VAL A 581 -8.42 -15.81 -37.17
N ARG A 582 -7.46 -15.34 -36.36
CA ARG A 582 -6.62 -14.18 -36.70
C ARG A 582 -5.35 -14.54 -37.48
N TYR A 583 -4.76 -15.70 -37.23
CA TYR A 583 -3.46 -16.10 -37.79
C TYR A 583 -3.51 -17.41 -38.60
N GLY A 584 -4.68 -18.04 -38.69
CA GLY A 584 -4.86 -19.31 -39.38
C GLY A 584 -4.74 -20.54 -38.47
N VAL A 585 -5.40 -21.63 -38.88
CA VAL A 585 -5.52 -22.87 -38.08
C VAL A 585 -4.18 -23.56 -37.84
N THR A 586 -3.23 -23.40 -38.77
CA THR A 586 -1.89 -24.02 -38.68
C THR A 586 -0.91 -23.25 -37.80
N ALA A 587 -1.21 -22.00 -37.44
CA ALA A 587 -0.26 -21.12 -36.77
C ALA A 587 0.16 -21.61 -35.38
N TYR A 588 -0.79 -22.14 -34.59
CA TYR A 588 -0.48 -22.64 -33.25
C TYR A 588 0.32 -23.96 -33.30
N PRO A 589 -0.06 -24.99 -34.09
CA PRO A 589 0.78 -26.17 -34.29
C PRO A 589 2.19 -25.84 -34.78
N GLN A 590 2.32 -24.93 -35.75
CA GLN A 590 3.63 -24.50 -36.29
C GLN A 590 4.49 -23.80 -35.22
N MET A 591 3.88 -22.96 -34.37
CA MET A 591 4.57 -22.36 -33.23
C MET A 591 5.07 -23.42 -32.24
N VAL A 592 4.26 -24.44 -31.93
CA VAL A 592 4.69 -25.53 -31.03
C VAL A 592 5.85 -26.31 -31.64
N THR A 593 5.78 -26.67 -32.93
CA THR A 593 6.91 -27.36 -33.60
C THR A 593 8.16 -26.51 -33.64
N SER A 594 8.02 -25.19 -33.84
CA SER A 594 9.15 -24.25 -33.85
C SER A 594 9.79 -24.15 -32.46
N LEU A 595 9.01 -24.05 -31.38
CA LEU A 595 9.53 -24.01 -30.00
C LEU A 595 10.32 -25.28 -29.65
N PHE A 596 9.83 -26.46 -30.01
CA PHE A 596 10.57 -27.70 -29.77
C PHE A 596 11.83 -27.80 -30.63
N GLY A 597 11.78 -27.35 -31.89
CA GLY A 597 12.97 -27.26 -32.74
C GLY A 597 14.06 -26.32 -32.19
N MET A 598 13.69 -25.24 -31.50
CA MET A 598 14.65 -24.35 -30.83
C MET A 598 15.36 -25.03 -29.64
N THR A 599 14.67 -25.92 -28.91
CA THR A 599 15.27 -26.60 -27.73
C THR A 599 16.38 -27.59 -28.08
N ASP A 600 16.52 -27.94 -29.36
CA ASP A 600 17.62 -28.77 -29.83
C ASP A 600 18.95 -28.00 -29.90
N GLN A 601 18.89 -26.68 -30.11
CA GLN A 601 20.08 -25.80 -30.11
C GLN A 601 20.37 -25.18 -28.73
N ALA A 602 19.34 -24.96 -27.90
CA ALA A 602 19.47 -24.38 -26.55
C ALA A 602 19.20 -25.44 -25.46
N THR A 603 20.22 -26.21 -25.09
CA THR A 603 20.10 -27.40 -24.22
C THR A 603 19.52 -27.13 -22.84
N ASP A 604 19.72 -25.93 -22.32
CA ASP A 604 19.23 -25.53 -20.98
C ASP A 604 17.71 -25.34 -20.93
N TYR A 605 17.06 -25.23 -22.10
CA TYR A 605 15.61 -25.15 -22.21
C TYR A 605 14.93 -26.52 -22.28
N LYS A 606 15.69 -27.62 -22.29
CA LYS A 606 15.12 -28.97 -22.27
C LYS A 606 14.39 -29.23 -20.95
N PRO A 607 13.19 -29.86 -20.96
CA PRO A 607 12.43 -30.13 -19.74
C PRO A 607 13.22 -30.87 -18.64
N ILE A 608 14.08 -31.81 -19.04
CA ILE A 608 14.93 -32.58 -18.11
C ILE A 608 15.99 -31.69 -17.45
N ALA A 609 16.62 -30.80 -18.22
CA ALA A 609 17.62 -29.87 -17.70
C ALA A 609 16.99 -28.89 -16.69
N MET A 610 15.80 -28.36 -16.99
CA MET A 610 15.04 -27.49 -16.07
C MET A 610 14.70 -28.19 -14.75
N VAL A 611 14.24 -29.45 -14.81
CA VAL A 611 13.92 -30.23 -13.60
C VAL A 611 15.18 -30.51 -12.79
N ASN A 612 16.29 -30.89 -13.43
CA ASN A 612 17.56 -31.15 -12.76
C ASN A 612 18.10 -29.89 -12.08
N ALA A 613 18.09 -28.73 -12.75
CA ALA A 613 18.52 -27.45 -12.19
C ALA A 613 17.70 -27.08 -10.94
N MET A 614 16.38 -27.30 -10.96
CA MET A 614 15.51 -27.08 -9.79
C MET A 614 15.91 -27.97 -8.59
N PHE A 615 16.11 -29.27 -8.80
CA PHE A 615 16.45 -30.19 -7.70
C PHE A 615 17.89 -30.04 -7.22
N GLU A 616 18.81 -29.67 -8.10
CA GLU A 616 20.20 -29.41 -7.74
C GLU A 616 20.31 -28.34 -6.66
N ASP A 617 19.60 -27.22 -6.81
CA ASP A 617 19.59 -26.16 -5.80
C ASP A 617 19.01 -26.62 -4.47
N TYR A 618 17.91 -27.39 -4.48
CA TYR A 618 17.35 -27.94 -3.24
C TYR A 618 18.34 -28.85 -2.50
N ILE A 619 19.07 -29.70 -3.24
CA ILE A 619 20.08 -30.61 -2.68
C ILE A 619 21.31 -29.81 -2.20
N ARG A 620 21.81 -28.88 -3.01
CA ARG A 620 22.98 -28.06 -2.69
C ARG A 620 22.78 -27.25 -1.40
N TYR A 621 21.59 -26.69 -1.21
CA TYR A 621 21.29 -25.84 -0.05
C TYR A 621 20.64 -26.58 1.13
N SER A 622 20.33 -27.87 1.01
CA SER A 622 19.84 -28.66 2.15
C SER A 622 20.86 -28.80 3.28
N GLY A 623 22.17 -28.63 2.99
CA GLY A 623 23.22 -28.58 4.00
C GLY A 623 22.99 -27.49 5.05
N TRP A 624 22.50 -26.31 4.64
CA TRP A 624 22.16 -25.22 5.56
C TRP A 624 20.94 -25.56 6.43
N LEU A 625 19.94 -26.22 5.85
CA LEU A 625 18.80 -26.71 6.62
C LEU A 625 19.24 -27.72 7.68
N LEU A 626 20.10 -28.67 7.30
CA LEU A 626 20.61 -29.71 8.20
C LEU A 626 21.32 -29.09 9.40
N LEU A 627 22.12 -28.04 9.18
CA LEU A 627 22.76 -27.29 10.25
C LEU A 627 21.75 -26.76 11.29
N PHE A 628 20.66 -26.11 10.84
CA PHE A 628 19.62 -25.62 11.75
C PHE A 628 18.84 -26.75 12.44
N VAL A 629 18.60 -27.86 11.74
CA VAL A 629 17.91 -29.03 12.30
C VAL A 629 18.76 -29.71 13.38
N VAL A 630 20.06 -29.88 13.15
CA VAL A 630 21.00 -30.45 14.14
C VAL A 630 21.08 -29.54 15.37
N PHE A 631 21.26 -28.23 15.17
CA PHE A 631 21.29 -27.26 16.27
C PHE A 631 19.98 -27.28 17.09
N MET A 632 18.84 -27.39 16.41
CA MET A 632 17.53 -27.53 17.04
C MET A 632 17.39 -28.84 17.81
N GLY A 633 17.84 -29.97 17.24
CA GLY A 633 17.78 -31.29 17.85
C GLY A 633 18.59 -31.37 19.14
N ILE A 634 19.83 -30.87 19.11
CA ILE A 634 20.70 -30.77 20.31
C ILE A 634 20.01 -29.92 21.39
N GLY A 635 19.46 -28.76 21.00
CA GLY A 635 18.72 -27.90 21.91
C GLY A 635 17.51 -28.60 22.53
N MET A 636 16.73 -29.35 21.74
CA MET A 636 15.58 -30.10 22.25
C MET A 636 15.98 -31.17 23.28
N ILE A 637 17.10 -31.88 23.06
CA ILE A 637 17.62 -32.87 24.01
C ILE A 637 18.05 -32.17 25.32
N VAL A 638 18.79 -31.07 25.23
CA VAL A 638 19.23 -30.30 26.40
C VAL A 638 18.02 -29.81 27.20
N PHE A 639 17.05 -29.16 26.53
CA PHE A 639 15.86 -28.64 27.22
C PHE A 639 14.90 -29.73 27.71
N TYR A 640 14.97 -30.95 27.17
CA TYR A 640 14.29 -32.11 27.74
C TYR A 640 14.87 -32.47 29.11
N PHE A 641 16.20 -32.52 29.25
CA PHE A 641 16.85 -32.75 30.54
C PHE A 641 16.61 -31.59 31.52
N VAL A 642 16.70 -30.34 31.05
CA VAL A 642 16.37 -29.14 31.87
C VAL A 642 14.93 -29.23 32.40
N GLN A 643 13.97 -29.59 31.55
CA GLN A 643 12.58 -29.76 31.98
C GLN A 643 12.41 -30.88 33.00
N LYS A 644 13.15 -31.99 32.84
CA LYS A 644 13.14 -33.11 33.80
C LYS A 644 13.71 -32.69 35.16
N LEU A 645 14.82 -31.94 35.16
CA LEU A 645 15.47 -31.43 36.38
C LEU A 645 14.62 -30.37 37.10
N GLU A 646 13.98 -29.48 36.34
CA GLU A 646 13.04 -28.47 36.86
C GLU A 646 11.81 -29.15 37.48
N ARG A 647 11.26 -30.19 36.83
CA ARG A 647 10.15 -30.99 37.39
C ARG A 647 10.54 -31.70 38.69
N ASN A 648 11.78 -32.15 38.80
CA ASN A 648 12.33 -32.78 40.00
C ASN A 648 12.76 -31.76 41.09
N GLN A 649 12.46 -30.47 40.91
CA GLN A 649 12.83 -29.36 41.82
C GLN A 649 14.34 -29.17 42.06
N THR A 650 15.19 -29.92 41.35
CA THR A 650 16.65 -29.81 41.42
C THR A 650 17.21 -28.55 40.76
N LEU A 651 16.45 -27.94 39.83
CA LEU A 651 16.88 -26.76 39.08
C LEU A 651 15.88 -25.61 39.24
N SER A 652 16.36 -24.42 39.60
CA SER A 652 15.51 -23.23 39.73
C SER A 652 15.04 -22.70 38.36
N PRO A 653 13.79 -22.21 38.23
CA PRO A 653 13.29 -21.62 36.98
C PRO A 653 14.13 -20.42 36.49
N LYS A 654 14.83 -19.72 37.40
CA LYS A 654 15.76 -18.64 37.03
C LYS A 654 16.92 -19.16 36.20
N VAL A 655 17.44 -20.35 36.51
CA VAL A 655 18.53 -20.98 35.76
C VAL A 655 18.05 -21.44 34.38
N THR A 656 16.81 -21.97 34.29
CA THR A 656 16.18 -22.29 32.99
C THR A 656 16.16 -21.08 32.07
N HIS A 657 15.77 -19.90 32.57
CA HIS A 657 15.79 -18.67 31.76
C HIS A 657 17.20 -18.22 31.35
N VAL A 658 18.22 -18.41 32.20
CA VAL A 658 19.62 -18.14 31.81
C VAL A 658 20.05 -19.07 30.68
N LEU A 659 19.69 -20.36 30.73
CA LEU A 659 19.97 -21.32 29.66
C LEU A 659 19.22 -20.99 28.36
N GLU A 660 17.98 -20.51 28.44
CA GLU A 660 17.21 -20.01 27.29
C GLU A 660 17.92 -18.83 26.60
N ILE A 661 18.43 -17.87 27.39
CA ILE A 661 19.20 -16.71 26.88
C ILE A 661 20.54 -17.16 26.29
N PHE A 662 21.23 -18.10 26.94
CA PHE A 662 22.48 -18.65 26.44
C PHE A 662 22.28 -19.39 25.11
N TYR A 663 21.22 -20.17 24.97
CA TYR A 663 20.88 -20.85 23.71
C TYR A 663 20.55 -19.85 22.58
N LEU A 664 19.92 -18.71 22.93
CA LEU A 664 19.76 -17.59 22.00
C LEU A 664 21.10 -17.01 21.55
N PHE A 665 22.05 -16.81 22.47
CA PHE A 665 23.39 -16.33 22.11
C PHE A 665 24.13 -17.33 21.21
N LEU A 666 24.04 -18.64 21.51
CA LEU A 666 24.58 -19.70 20.65
C LEU A 666 23.98 -19.66 19.23
N PHE A 667 22.69 -19.35 19.09
CA PHE A 667 22.08 -19.18 17.79
C PHE A 667 22.66 -17.97 17.03
N LEU A 668 22.98 -16.86 17.72
CA LEU A 668 23.66 -15.72 17.09
C LEU A 668 25.08 -16.07 16.64
N VAL A 669 25.80 -16.89 17.40
CA VAL A 669 27.10 -17.45 16.98
C VAL A 669 26.94 -18.31 15.72
N LEU A 670 25.89 -19.16 15.67
CA LEU A 670 25.56 -19.94 14.49
C LEU A 670 25.26 -19.05 13.27
N LEU A 671 24.54 -17.95 13.45
CA LEU A 671 24.30 -16.98 12.37
C LEU A 671 25.60 -16.33 11.89
N ARG A 672 26.52 -15.97 12.80
CA ARG A 672 27.84 -15.42 12.43
C ARG A 672 28.70 -16.43 11.67
N PHE A 673 28.58 -17.71 12.01
CA PHE A 673 29.20 -18.81 11.26
C PHE A 673 28.58 -18.96 9.86
N CYS A 674 27.24 -18.95 9.76
CA CYS A 674 26.54 -18.99 8.48
C CYS A 674 26.94 -17.83 7.57
N TYR A 675 27.04 -16.61 8.11
CA TYR A 675 27.56 -15.44 7.41
C TYR A 675 29.00 -15.66 6.94
N GLY A 676 29.90 -16.10 7.83
CA GLY A 676 31.32 -16.32 7.50
C GLY A 676 31.58 -17.42 6.47
N ARG A 677 30.65 -18.38 6.34
CA ARG A 677 30.69 -19.46 5.33
C ARG A 677 29.88 -19.13 4.07
N GLY A 678 29.43 -17.88 3.93
CA GLY A 678 28.77 -17.38 2.72
C GLY A 678 27.34 -17.85 2.54
N MET A 679 26.56 -18.06 3.61
CA MET A 679 25.11 -18.32 3.48
C MET A 679 24.34 -17.08 3.01
N PHE A 680 24.74 -15.89 3.46
CA PHE A 680 24.10 -14.63 3.08
C PHE A 680 25.08 -13.47 3.27
N ASN A 681 24.80 -12.34 2.63
CA ASN A 681 25.47 -11.06 2.86
C ASN A 681 24.43 -9.97 3.16
N PHE A 682 24.88 -8.73 3.34
CA PHE A 682 24.00 -7.57 3.53
C PHE A 682 23.97 -6.65 2.30
N ASN A 683 24.45 -7.13 1.14
CA ASN A 683 24.34 -6.42 -0.12
C ASN A 683 22.96 -6.68 -0.74
N TYR A 684 22.00 -5.81 -0.43
CA TYR A 684 20.63 -5.94 -0.88
C TYR A 684 20.40 -5.56 -2.35
N ALA A 685 21.45 -5.15 -3.06
CA ALA A 685 21.40 -4.93 -4.51
C ALA A 685 21.57 -6.25 -5.30
N GLU A 686 21.91 -7.36 -4.63
CA GLU A 686 22.18 -8.65 -5.26
C GLU A 686 21.26 -9.76 -4.72
N TYR A 687 21.00 -10.76 -5.57
CA TYR A 687 20.23 -11.96 -5.22
C TYR A 687 20.82 -12.75 -4.05
N PHE A 688 22.14 -12.69 -3.86
CA PHE A 688 22.86 -13.46 -2.85
C PHE A 688 22.36 -13.21 -1.41
N SER A 689 21.90 -11.99 -1.12
CA SER A 689 21.36 -11.60 0.19
C SER A 689 20.17 -12.46 0.63
N MET A 690 19.33 -12.91 -0.32
CA MET A 690 18.05 -13.57 -0.05
C MET A 690 17.97 -15.03 -0.54
N TYR A 691 18.67 -15.39 -1.63
CA TYR A 691 18.43 -16.64 -2.37
C TYR A 691 18.50 -17.89 -1.48
N LYS A 692 19.62 -18.07 -0.76
CA LYS A 692 19.84 -19.26 0.08
C LYS A 692 18.88 -19.31 1.28
N TRP A 693 18.50 -18.16 1.84
CA TRP A 693 17.51 -18.08 2.93
C TRP A 693 16.16 -18.62 2.48
N ILE A 694 15.72 -18.24 1.28
CA ILE A 694 14.41 -18.65 0.76
C ILE A 694 14.44 -20.12 0.35
N THR A 695 15.54 -20.61 -0.24
CA THR A 695 15.65 -22.04 -0.54
C THR A 695 15.56 -22.89 0.72
N VAL A 696 16.27 -22.50 1.80
CA VAL A 696 16.13 -23.15 3.12
C VAL A 696 14.69 -23.06 3.63
N TYR A 697 14.04 -21.91 3.46
CA TYR A 697 12.64 -21.74 3.85
C TYR A 697 11.69 -22.65 3.06
N LEU A 698 11.85 -22.78 1.74
CA LEU A 698 11.05 -23.68 0.91
C LEU A 698 11.19 -25.15 1.36
N LEU A 699 12.40 -25.58 1.72
CA LEU A 699 12.62 -26.90 2.33
C LEU A 699 11.89 -27.06 3.67
N ILE A 700 11.88 -26.02 4.51
CA ILE A 700 11.09 -26.00 5.75
C ILE A 700 9.58 -26.11 5.44
N VAL A 701 9.10 -25.48 4.37
CA VAL A 701 7.70 -25.61 3.93
C VAL A 701 7.37 -27.05 3.56
N PHE A 702 8.25 -27.77 2.84
CA PHE A 702 8.07 -29.20 2.58
C PHE A 702 7.97 -30.01 3.89
N CYS A 703 8.85 -29.76 4.87
CA CYS A 703 8.78 -30.39 6.18
C CYS A 703 7.42 -30.15 6.88
N PHE A 704 6.90 -28.92 6.84
CA PHE A 704 5.58 -28.62 7.41
C PHE A 704 4.43 -29.28 6.68
N CYS A 705 4.51 -29.40 5.35
CA CYS A 705 3.50 -30.09 4.55
C CYS A 705 3.45 -31.58 4.93
N ILE A 706 4.61 -32.25 4.93
CA ILE A 706 4.74 -33.66 5.33
C ILE A 706 4.20 -33.86 6.76
N TRP A 707 4.61 -33.00 7.70
CA TRP A 707 4.14 -33.06 9.08
C TRP A 707 2.61 -32.90 9.20
N CYS A 708 2.01 -31.97 8.44
CA CYS A 708 0.55 -31.78 8.44
C CYS A 708 -0.19 -32.99 7.87
N LEU A 709 0.35 -33.65 6.85
CA LEU A 709 -0.25 -34.81 6.21
C LEU A 709 -0.22 -36.06 7.11
N ILE A 710 0.88 -36.28 7.83
CA ILE A 710 1.05 -37.42 8.76
C ILE A 710 0.21 -37.24 10.03
N ASN A 711 0.15 -36.02 10.56
CA ASN A 711 -0.51 -35.77 11.84
C ASN A 711 -2.04 -35.75 11.72
N GLN A 712 -2.69 -36.86 12.12
CA GLN A 712 -4.15 -37.06 12.06
C GLN A 712 -4.96 -36.02 12.87
N LYS A 713 -4.36 -35.39 13.90
CA LYS A 713 -5.00 -34.30 14.67
C LYS A 713 -5.00 -32.94 13.94
N THR A 714 -4.59 -32.92 12.66
CA THR A 714 -4.53 -31.71 11.85
C THR A 714 -5.88 -31.41 11.19
N ASN A 715 -6.38 -30.18 11.35
CA ASN A 715 -7.58 -29.70 10.67
C ASN A 715 -7.52 -30.01 9.18
N GLN A 716 -8.63 -30.50 8.62
CA GLN A 716 -8.76 -30.87 7.22
C GLN A 716 -8.34 -29.73 6.26
N ASP A 717 -8.69 -28.47 6.59
CA ASP A 717 -8.24 -27.27 5.86
C ASP A 717 -6.71 -27.20 5.67
N LEU A 718 -5.94 -27.40 6.75
CA LEU A 718 -4.48 -27.31 6.69
C LEU A 718 -3.88 -28.54 6.01
N ARG A 719 -4.52 -29.71 6.13
CA ARG A 719 -4.11 -30.91 5.39
C ARG A 719 -4.28 -30.71 3.89
N LEU A 720 -5.38 -30.08 3.47
CA LEU A 720 -5.62 -29.77 2.05
C LEU A 720 -4.57 -28.78 1.52
N TRP A 721 -4.27 -27.70 2.25
CA TRP A 721 -3.19 -26.79 1.89
C TRP A 721 -1.82 -27.49 1.79
N ALA A 722 -1.57 -28.50 2.64
CA ALA A 722 -0.32 -29.28 2.61
C ALA A 722 -0.18 -30.16 1.36
N VAL A 723 -1.26 -30.36 0.58
CA VAL A 723 -1.19 -30.97 -0.76
C VAL A 723 -0.95 -29.91 -1.83
N PHE A 724 -1.61 -28.75 -1.75
CA PHE A 724 -1.43 -27.66 -2.71
C PHE A 724 0.00 -27.09 -2.73
N LEU A 725 0.58 -26.83 -1.55
CA LEU A 725 1.86 -26.13 -1.45
C LEU A 725 3.02 -26.85 -2.17
N PRO A 726 3.30 -28.15 -1.94
CA PRO A 726 4.35 -28.86 -2.64
C PRO A 726 4.18 -28.82 -4.16
N ILE A 727 2.94 -28.96 -4.64
CA ILE A 727 2.64 -28.94 -6.08
C ILE A 727 2.98 -27.57 -6.66
N ILE A 728 2.54 -26.49 -6.05
CA ILE A 728 2.86 -25.11 -6.49
C ILE A 728 4.37 -24.88 -6.52
N ILE A 729 5.08 -25.33 -5.47
CA ILE A 729 6.53 -25.19 -5.37
C ILE A 729 7.25 -25.91 -6.51
N LEU A 730 6.81 -27.11 -6.86
CA LEU A 730 7.47 -27.95 -7.87
C LEU A 730 7.10 -27.58 -9.32
N ILE A 731 5.87 -27.10 -9.58
CA ILE A 731 5.43 -26.79 -10.95
C ILE A 731 5.79 -25.37 -11.41
N THR A 732 5.93 -24.41 -10.49
CA THR A 732 6.19 -23.01 -10.87
C THR A 732 7.51 -22.83 -11.61
N PRO A 733 8.62 -23.51 -11.24
CA PRO A 733 9.87 -23.45 -11.98
C PRO A 733 9.82 -24.05 -13.39
N LEU A 734 8.87 -24.95 -13.67
CA LEU A 734 8.81 -25.65 -14.94
C LEU A 734 8.50 -24.68 -16.08
N GLY A 735 9.36 -24.68 -17.10
CA GLY A 735 9.27 -23.76 -18.23
C GLY A 735 10.19 -22.55 -18.15
N SER A 736 11.12 -22.48 -17.19
CA SER A 736 12.20 -21.49 -17.11
C SER A 736 13.53 -22.16 -16.79
N ASN A 737 14.61 -21.63 -17.33
CA ASN A 737 16.00 -22.01 -17.05
C ASN A 737 16.57 -21.30 -15.81
N ASN A 738 15.76 -20.55 -15.06
CA ASN A 738 16.20 -19.75 -13.90
C ASN A 738 16.11 -20.53 -12.57
N GLY A 739 16.27 -21.85 -12.57
CA GLY A 739 16.26 -22.66 -11.34
C GLY A 739 15.08 -22.36 -10.40
N LEU A 740 15.35 -21.93 -9.16
CA LEU A 740 14.30 -21.61 -8.17
C LEU A 740 13.75 -20.18 -8.23
N TYR A 741 14.32 -19.31 -9.07
CA TYR A 741 13.87 -17.92 -9.16
C TYR A 741 12.36 -17.77 -9.51
N PRO A 742 11.73 -18.60 -10.37
CA PRO A 742 10.31 -18.51 -10.64
C PRO A 742 9.42 -18.74 -9.41
N ILE A 743 9.74 -19.74 -8.57
CA ILE A 743 8.96 -19.99 -7.35
C ILE A 743 9.22 -18.91 -6.29
N ILE A 744 10.45 -18.38 -6.21
CA ILE A 744 10.76 -17.23 -5.35
C ILE A 744 9.91 -16.00 -5.76
N ASN A 745 9.70 -15.82 -7.06
CA ASN A 745 8.86 -14.76 -7.63
C ASN A 745 7.34 -14.99 -7.42
N ASN A 746 6.93 -16.18 -6.94
CA ASN A 746 5.53 -16.60 -6.83
C ASN A 746 5.19 -17.17 -5.44
N LEU A 747 5.55 -16.44 -4.39
CA LEU A 747 5.32 -16.85 -3.00
C LEU A 747 3.98 -16.38 -2.43
N PHE A 748 3.13 -15.72 -3.24
CA PHE A 748 1.86 -15.10 -2.83
C PHE A 748 0.97 -16.03 -2.00
N LEU A 749 0.91 -17.31 -2.35
CA LEU A 749 0.14 -18.29 -1.57
C LEU A 749 1.03 -19.12 -0.65
N VAL A 750 2.25 -19.45 -1.08
CA VAL A 750 3.14 -20.37 -0.37
C VAL A 750 3.56 -19.85 1.00
N PHE A 751 3.99 -18.60 1.04
CA PHE A 751 4.49 -17.98 2.27
C PHE A 751 3.38 -17.75 3.33
N PRO A 752 2.24 -17.11 3.04
CA PRO A 752 1.23 -16.86 4.06
C PRO A 752 0.52 -18.13 4.54
N VAL A 753 0.33 -19.13 3.67
CA VAL A 753 -0.31 -20.40 4.07
C VAL A 753 0.64 -21.25 4.92
N SER A 754 1.94 -21.30 4.59
CA SER A 754 2.90 -22.04 5.41
C SER A 754 3.06 -21.44 6.82
N ILE A 755 2.89 -20.12 6.99
CA ILE A 755 2.81 -19.50 8.34
C ILE A 755 1.65 -20.08 9.16
N LEU A 756 0.50 -20.38 8.54
CA LEU A 756 -0.63 -20.98 9.25
C LEU A 756 -0.29 -22.39 9.75
N MET A 757 0.46 -23.16 8.96
CA MET A 757 0.97 -24.49 9.34
C MET A 757 2.02 -24.38 10.45
N ALA A 758 2.99 -23.49 10.27
CA ALA A 758 4.04 -23.23 11.24
C ALA A 758 3.48 -22.79 12.60
N ARG A 759 2.41 -21.97 12.60
CA ARG A 759 1.70 -21.59 13.83
C ARG A 759 1.20 -22.81 14.60
N LYS A 760 0.66 -23.81 13.90
CA LYS A 760 0.16 -25.04 14.53
C LYS A 760 1.31 -25.88 15.09
N ALA A 761 2.43 -25.96 14.39
CA ALA A 761 3.65 -26.60 14.87
C ALA A 761 4.19 -25.91 16.13
N VAL A 762 4.32 -24.57 16.11
CA VAL A 762 4.73 -23.74 17.27
C VAL A 762 3.77 -23.88 18.45
N GLN A 763 2.46 -23.96 18.20
CA GLN A 763 1.47 -24.18 19.25
C GLN A 763 1.64 -25.54 19.91
N LYS A 764 1.92 -26.60 19.14
CA LYS A 764 2.25 -27.93 19.69
C LYS A 764 3.54 -27.88 20.51
N GLY A 765 4.58 -27.16 20.03
CA GLY A 765 5.81 -26.94 20.79
C GLY A 765 5.59 -26.25 22.13
N ARG A 766 4.63 -25.31 22.24
CA ARG A 766 4.27 -24.71 23.55
C ARG A 766 3.67 -25.70 24.53
N ILE A 767 2.97 -26.72 24.05
CA ILE A 767 2.32 -27.74 24.90
C ILE A 767 3.39 -28.64 25.54
N VAL A 768 4.50 -28.89 24.86
CA VAL A 768 5.60 -29.71 25.38
C VAL A 768 6.41 -28.97 26.46
N GLY A 769 6.16 -27.68 26.70
CA GLY A 769 6.84 -26.90 27.74
C GLY A 769 8.25 -26.48 27.34
N THR A 770 9.20 -26.58 28.28
CA THR A 770 10.59 -26.13 28.12
C THR A 770 11.33 -26.88 27.00
N THR A 771 11.08 -28.18 26.81
CA THR A 771 11.62 -28.98 25.68
C THR A 771 11.31 -28.36 24.33
N GLY A 772 10.11 -27.78 24.18
CA GLY A 772 9.68 -27.11 22.96
C GLY A 772 10.25 -25.70 22.77
N PHE A 773 11.11 -25.20 23.67
CA PHE A 773 11.75 -23.90 23.53
C PHE A 773 12.69 -23.84 22.32
N ALA A 774 13.59 -24.81 22.16
CA ALA A 774 14.56 -24.84 21.06
C ALA A 774 13.89 -24.76 19.68
N PHE A 775 12.89 -25.61 19.43
CA PHE A 775 12.08 -25.57 18.20
C PHE A 775 11.46 -24.19 17.96
N ARG A 776 10.83 -23.60 19.00
CA ARG A 776 10.17 -22.29 18.89
C ARG A 776 11.18 -21.18 18.62
N LEU A 777 12.37 -21.25 19.18
CA LEU A 777 13.41 -20.23 19.00
C LEU A 777 14.00 -20.29 17.60
N VAL A 778 14.55 -21.46 17.22
CA VAL A 778 15.19 -21.65 15.92
C VAL A 778 14.24 -21.30 14.78
N PHE A 779 13.00 -21.80 14.83
CA PHE A 779 12.01 -21.48 13.81
C PHE A 779 11.71 -19.98 13.73
N LYS A 780 11.47 -19.31 14.87
CA LYS A 780 11.20 -17.87 14.89
C LYS A 780 12.37 -17.08 14.33
N MET A 781 13.60 -17.46 14.66
CA MET A 781 14.78 -16.74 14.20
C MET A 781 15.02 -16.92 12.72
N VAL A 782 14.94 -18.16 12.21
CA VAL A 782 15.02 -18.40 10.76
C VAL A 782 13.92 -17.62 10.03
N PHE A 783 12.69 -17.63 10.53
CA PHE A 783 11.59 -16.85 9.95
C PHE A 783 11.86 -15.34 9.95
N VAL A 784 12.41 -14.80 11.05
CA VAL A 784 12.81 -13.38 11.14
C VAL A 784 13.92 -13.07 10.14
N CYS A 785 14.96 -13.91 10.05
CA CYS A 785 16.05 -13.72 9.09
C CYS A 785 15.55 -13.72 7.65
N VAL A 786 14.73 -14.70 7.26
CA VAL A 786 14.12 -14.77 5.92
C VAL A 786 13.30 -13.50 5.65
N THR A 787 12.43 -13.11 6.57
CA THR A 787 11.59 -11.92 6.45
C THR A 787 12.41 -10.64 6.28
N VAL A 788 13.42 -10.45 7.14
CA VAL A 788 14.27 -9.25 7.16
C VAL A 788 15.09 -9.15 5.89
N GLN A 789 15.80 -10.22 5.51
CA GLN A 789 16.61 -10.28 4.29
C GLN A 789 15.75 -10.02 3.05
N SER A 790 14.58 -10.65 2.98
CA SER A 790 13.65 -10.46 1.86
C SER A 790 13.11 -9.04 1.76
N ILE A 791 12.71 -8.42 2.88
CA ILE A 791 12.17 -7.05 2.86
C ILE A 791 13.25 -6.04 2.47
N PHE A 792 14.46 -6.17 3.02
CA PHE A 792 15.56 -5.29 2.64
C PHE A 792 16.02 -5.50 1.21
N PHE A 793 16.05 -6.75 0.71
CA PHE A 793 16.22 -7.04 -0.70
C PHE A 793 15.15 -6.34 -1.54
N GLY A 794 13.87 -6.49 -1.20
CA GLY A 794 12.80 -5.83 -1.94
C GLY A 794 12.92 -4.30 -1.95
N ILE A 795 13.45 -3.70 -0.88
CA ILE A 795 13.73 -2.27 -0.83
C ILE A 795 14.95 -1.91 -1.70
N GLY A 796 16.07 -2.62 -1.56
CA GLY A 796 17.35 -2.24 -2.18
C GLY A 796 17.50 -2.67 -3.65
N PHE A 797 16.97 -3.84 -4.00
CA PHE A 797 17.20 -4.48 -5.29
C PHE A 797 16.51 -3.74 -6.43
N VAL A 798 17.27 -3.47 -7.50
CA VAL A 798 16.80 -2.93 -8.78
C VAL A 798 17.37 -3.80 -9.89
N PHE A 799 16.49 -4.38 -10.71
CA PHE A 799 16.85 -5.35 -11.73
C PHE A 799 17.77 -4.71 -12.80
N HIS A 800 18.94 -5.32 -13.04
CA HIS A 800 20.00 -4.86 -13.95
C HIS A 800 20.49 -3.41 -13.78
N ASP A 801 20.19 -2.74 -12.66
CA ASP A 801 20.54 -1.32 -12.42
C ASP A 801 20.77 -1.03 -10.93
N THR A 802 21.71 -1.76 -10.34
CA THR A 802 21.91 -1.93 -8.88
C THR A 802 22.08 -0.62 -8.08
N ASP A 803 22.60 0.45 -8.70
CA ASP A 803 22.87 1.73 -8.02
C ASP A 803 21.82 2.83 -8.31
N ALA A 804 20.87 2.58 -9.20
CA ALA A 804 19.87 3.58 -9.59
C ALA A 804 18.98 4.02 -8.42
N ARG A 805 18.84 3.20 -7.39
CA ARG A 805 18.01 3.57 -6.23
C ARG A 805 18.63 4.65 -5.35
N ASN A 806 19.94 4.60 -5.13
CA ASN A 806 20.62 5.56 -4.25
C ASN A 806 21.10 6.79 -5.04
N ASN A 807 21.62 6.58 -6.26
CA ASN A 807 22.29 7.61 -7.05
C ASN A 807 21.62 7.87 -8.41
N GLY A 808 20.41 7.35 -8.64
CA GLY A 808 19.76 7.44 -9.94
C GLY A 808 19.33 8.85 -10.30
N GLN A 809 19.60 9.24 -11.53
CA GLN A 809 19.22 10.51 -12.12
C GLN A 809 18.05 10.31 -13.10
N PRO A 810 17.10 11.25 -13.18
CA PRO A 810 16.00 11.16 -14.14
C PRO A 810 16.55 11.25 -15.57
N LEU A 811 16.02 10.39 -16.43
CA LEU A 811 16.29 10.33 -17.87
C LEU A 811 15.43 11.34 -18.62
N GLU A 812 16.06 12.09 -19.53
CA GLU A 812 15.39 13.01 -20.44
C GLU A 812 15.71 12.62 -21.89
N LEU A 813 14.68 12.17 -22.61
CA LEU A 813 14.79 11.78 -24.01
C LEU A 813 14.03 12.78 -24.90
N GLN A 814 14.62 13.11 -26.05
CA GLN A 814 14.10 13.98 -27.10
C GLN A 814 13.36 13.16 -28.17
N CYS A 815 13.86 11.96 -28.51
CA CYS A 815 13.23 11.11 -29.52
C CYS A 815 11.83 10.64 -29.08
N SER A 816 11.63 10.40 -27.78
CA SER A 816 10.32 9.99 -27.26
C SER A 816 10.07 10.41 -25.81
N SER A 817 8.79 10.37 -25.41
CA SER A 817 8.39 10.56 -24.01
C SER A 817 8.38 9.26 -23.19
N ASN A 818 8.68 8.11 -23.79
CA ASN A 818 8.40 6.79 -23.19
C ASN A 818 9.29 6.48 -21.98
N GLY A 819 10.54 6.92 -21.99
CA GLY A 819 11.50 6.76 -20.89
C GLY A 819 11.58 7.97 -19.94
N LYS A 820 10.86 9.05 -20.21
CA LYS A 820 11.04 10.33 -19.51
C LYS A 820 10.74 10.22 -18.02
N GLY A 821 11.66 10.72 -17.19
CA GLY A 821 11.54 10.74 -15.73
C GLY A 821 11.89 9.42 -15.03
N LEU A 822 12.27 8.37 -15.78
CA LEU A 822 12.78 7.13 -15.20
C LEU A 822 14.17 7.39 -14.61
N ARG A 823 14.41 6.95 -13.37
CA ARG A 823 15.70 7.15 -12.70
C ARG A 823 16.63 5.96 -12.96
N THR A 824 17.77 6.23 -13.58
CA THR A 824 18.82 5.23 -13.87
C THR A 824 20.20 5.73 -13.43
N THR A 825 21.21 4.86 -13.45
CA THR A 825 22.59 5.20 -13.12
C THR A 825 23.15 6.27 -14.05
N ALA A 826 24.07 7.11 -13.53
CA ALA A 826 24.63 8.23 -14.30
C ALA A 826 25.29 7.77 -15.61
N LYS A 827 26.01 6.64 -15.57
CA LYS A 827 26.64 6.03 -16.76
C LYS A 827 25.62 5.74 -17.86
N LYS A 828 24.56 4.96 -17.54
CA LYS A 828 23.50 4.61 -18.49
C LYS A 828 22.75 5.84 -18.98
N LYS A 829 22.46 6.78 -18.08
CA LYS A 829 21.81 8.04 -18.43
C LYS A 829 22.61 8.78 -19.50
N THR A 830 23.89 9.08 -19.24
CA THR A 830 24.75 9.80 -20.19
C THR A 830 24.81 9.07 -21.52
N ALA A 831 25.04 7.76 -21.52
CA ALA A 831 25.15 6.99 -22.75
C ALA A 831 23.84 7.00 -23.58
N LEU A 832 22.68 6.96 -22.93
CA LEU A 832 21.37 7.00 -23.60
C LEU A 832 21.00 8.39 -24.10
N GLU A 833 21.26 9.43 -23.31
CA GLU A 833 20.95 10.82 -23.69
C GLU A 833 21.84 11.32 -24.83
N GLU A 834 23.11 10.92 -24.86
CA GLU A 834 24.02 11.19 -25.99
C GLU A 834 23.55 10.49 -27.27
N LEU A 835 23.16 9.21 -27.17
CA LEU A 835 22.63 8.46 -28.31
C LEU A 835 21.31 9.07 -28.80
N ASP A 836 20.39 9.38 -27.89
CA ASP A 836 19.11 10.02 -28.18
C ASP A 836 19.29 11.37 -28.88
N ALA A 837 20.16 12.24 -28.36
CA ALA A 837 20.44 13.53 -28.96
C ALA A 837 21.02 13.38 -30.38
N TYR A 838 21.92 12.41 -30.60
CA TYR A 838 22.47 12.13 -31.92
C TYR A 838 21.39 11.63 -32.89
N LEU A 839 20.56 10.67 -32.47
CA LEU A 839 19.49 10.12 -33.31
C LEU A 839 18.47 11.20 -33.70
N TYR A 840 18.08 12.06 -32.74
CA TYR A 840 17.14 13.16 -32.97
C TYR A 840 17.70 14.23 -33.90
N GLN A 841 18.93 14.70 -33.66
CA GLN A 841 19.56 15.77 -34.48
C GLN A 841 19.75 15.36 -35.95
N ASN A 842 19.99 14.08 -36.20
CA ASN A 842 20.20 13.54 -37.55
C ASN A 842 18.92 12.97 -38.19
N GLY A 843 17.76 13.10 -37.54
CA GLY A 843 16.48 12.56 -38.04
C GLY A 843 16.48 11.04 -38.21
N LEU A 844 17.33 10.32 -37.48
CA LEU A 844 17.48 8.87 -37.59
C LEU A 844 16.41 8.12 -36.80
N ASN A 845 15.79 8.76 -35.81
CA ASN A 845 14.73 8.20 -34.98
C ASN A 845 13.42 7.91 -35.76
N GLU A 846 13.24 8.50 -36.94
CA GLU A 846 12.09 8.24 -37.82
C GLU A 846 12.24 6.95 -38.64
N LYS A 847 13.45 6.38 -38.69
CA LYS A 847 13.77 5.18 -39.47
C LYS A 847 13.56 3.90 -38.67
N GLN A 848 13.44 2.77 -39.37
CA GLN A 848 13.47 1.45 -38.74
C GLN A 848 14.86 1.12 -38.17
N VAL A 849 14.94 0.21 -37.20
CA VAL A 849 16.18 -0.12 -36.49
C VAL A 849 16.50 -1.62 -36.46
N ILE A 850 17.78 -1.96 -36.60
CA ILE A 850 18.37 -3.27 -36.33
C ILE A 850 19.19 -3.14 -35.04
N LEU A 851 18.84 -3.92 -34.02
CA LEU A 851 19.51 -3.89 -32.71
C LEU A 851 20.30 -5.17 -32.49
N TYR A 852 21.48 -5.07 -31.89
CA TYR A 852 22.27 -6.22 -31.46
C TYR A 852 23.19 -5.83 -30.29
N GLY A 853 23.51 -6.74 -29.39
CA GLY A 853 24.34 -6.52 -28.21
C GLY A 853 23.56 -6.30 -26.91
N ASN A 854 22.48 -7.07 -26.69
CA ASN A 854 21.67 -7.02 -25.45
C ASN A 854 20.99 -5.66 -25.15
N ILE A 855 20.48 -5.00 -26.20
CA ILE A 855 19.89 -3.65 -26.11
C ILE A 855 18.45 -3.54 -26.69
N PRO A 856 17.55 -4.53 -26.52
CA PRO A 856 16.20 -4.47 -27.12
C PRO A 856 15.32 -3.32 -26.64
N ALA A 857 15.62 -2.69 -25.50
CA ALA A 857 14.87 -1.54 -25.00
C ALA A 857 14.91 -0.32 -25.92
N LEU A 858 15.96 -0.15 -26.74
CA LEU A 858 16.14 1.07 -27.53
C LEU A 858 14.99 1.31 -28.52
N ALA A 859 14.46 0.24 -29.11
CA ALA A 859 13.29 0.31 -30.00
C ALA A 859 12.07 0.93 -29.29
N TYR A 860 11.89 0.64 -28.00
CA TYR A 860 10.79 1.21 -27.21
C TYR A 860 11.11 2.62 -26.69
N LEU A 861 12.33 2.86 -26.23
CA LEU A 861 12.78 4.12 -25.64
C LEU A 861 12.86 5.25 -26.68
N PHE A 862 13.23 4.95 -27.91
CA PHE A 862 13.36 5.95 -28.99
C PHE A 862 12.23 5.89 -30.02
N GLU A 863 11.22 5.05 -29.80
CA GLU A 863 10.09 4.84 -30.72
C GLU A 863 10.50 4.44 -32.15
N MET A 864 11.60 3.69 -32.27
CA MET A 864 12.07 3.16 -33.55
C MET A 864 11.49 1.77 -33.81
N GLU A 865 10.80 1.61 -34.93
CA GLU A 865 10.22 0.31 -35.34
C GLU A 865 11.34 -0.68 -35.73
N PRO A 866 11.31 -1.94 -35.26
CA PRO A 866 12.34 -2.92 -35.62
C PRO A 866 12.23 -3.33 -37.09
N ALA A 867 13.36 -3.33 -37.81
CA ALA A 867 13.44 -3.82 -39.20
C ALA A 867 13.48 -5.35 -39.29
N LEU A 868 13.86 -6.02 -38.19
CA LEU A 868 13.87 -7.47 -38.07
C LEU A 868 12.59 -7.97 -37.40
N PHE A 869 12.36 -9.28 -37.53
CA PHE A 869 11.26 -10.00 -36.86
C PHE A 869 11.31 -9.95 -35.31
N THR A 870 12.36 -9.40 -34.71
CA THR A 870 12.60 -9.33 -33.25
C THR A 870 13.34 -8.05 -32.90
N THR A 871 13.06 -7.48 -31.72
CA THR A 871 13.90 -6.41 -31.14
C THR A 871 15.14 -6.94 -30.43
N TRP A 872 15.25 -8.27 -30.22
CA TRP A 872 16.37 -8.90 -29.52
C TRP A 872 16.95 -10.09 -30.31
N PRO A 873 17.67 -9.85 -31.42
CA PRO A 873 18.23 -10.93 -32.25
C PRO A 873 19.25 -11.80 -31.50
N ASP A 874 19.94 -11.23 -30.50
CA ASP A 874 20.92 -11.92 -29.65
C ASP A 874 20.34 -13.17 -28.99
N LEU A 875 19.09 -13.09 -28.54
CA LEU A 875 18.43 -14.12 -27.73
C LEU A 875 18.53 -15.51 -28.39
N ASP A 876 18.99 -16.51 -27.66
CA ASP A 876 19.27 -17.87 -28.18
C ASP A 876 18.08 -18.52 -28.90
N SER A 877 16.86 -18.19 -28.46
CA SER A 877 15.63 -18.67 -29.10
C SER A 877 15.42 -18.16 -30.53
N ASN A 878 16.09 -17.07 -30.93
CA ASN A 878 16.05 -16.57 -32.30
C ASN A 878 17.12 -17.28 -33.12
N GLY A 879 16.73 -18.25 -33.94
CA GLY A 879 17.67 -19.07 -34.72
C GLY A 879 18.39 -18.29 -35.84
N ILE A 880 19.60 -18.75 -36.18
CA ILE A 880 20.47 -18.15 -37.20
C ILE A 880 19.81 -18.13 -38.58
N ALA A 881 19.16 -19.23 -38.98
CA ALA A 881 18.52 -19.34 -40.30
C ALA A 881 17.43 -18.28 -40.51
N LEU A 882 16.64 -17.99 -39.46
CA LEU A 882 15.58 -16.99 -39.52
C LEU A 882 16.14 -15.55 -39.60
N LEU A 883 17.27 -15.30 -38.92
CA LEU A 883 17.99 -14.05 -39.02
C LEU A 883 18.56 -13.84 -40.43
N ALA A 884 19.22 -14.85 -40.99
CA ALA A 884 19.74 -14.80 -42.36
C ALA A 884 18.63 -14.58 -43.40
N GLU A 885 17.48 -15.25 -43.26
CA GLU A 885 16.32 -15.05 -44.15
C GLU A 885 15.80 -13.60 -44.06
N SER A 886 15.71 -13.04 -42.85
CA SER A 886 15.18 -11.68 -42.64
C SER A 886 16.13 -10.61 -43.17
N LEU A 887 17.44 -10.76 -42.97
CA LEU A 887 18.45 -9.88 -43.56
C LEU A 887 18.46 -9.99 -45.09
N GLY A 888 18.29 -11.20 -45.63
CA GLY A 888 18.18 -11.43 -47.07
C GLY A 888 16.96 -10.75 -47.70
N LYS A 889 15.81 -10.73 -47.01
CA LYS A 889 14.63 -9.97 -47.45
C LYS A 889 14.90 -8.47 -47.48
N LEU A 890 15.53 -7.92 -46.44
CA LEU A 890 15.89 -6.50 -46.39
C LEU A 890 16.87 -6.09 -47.51
N SER A 891 17.80 -6.97 -47.87
CA SER A 891 18.74 -6.71 -48.98
C SER A 891 18.08 -6.85 -50.36
N ASN A 892 17.14 -7.79 -50.54
CA ASN A 892 16.39 -7.95 -51.79
C ASN A 892 15.32 -6.86 -52.00
N GLU A 893 14.76 -6.32 -50.91
CA GLU A 893 13.88 -5.15 -50.91
C GLU A 893 14.65 -3.82 -51.04
N ASN A 894 15.80 -3.82 -51.74
CA ASN A 894 16.63 -2.66 -52.13
C ASN A 894 15.89 -1.55 -52.94
N LEU A 895 14.57 -1.49 -52.86
CA LEU A 895 13.64 -0.46 -53.33
C LEU A 895 12.88 0.24 -52.17
N LEU A 896 13.27 0.00 -50.89
CA LEU A 896 12.76 0.79 -49.76
C LEU A 896 13.25 2.24 -49.88
N LYS A 897 12.32 3.21 -49.78
CA LYS A 897 12.63 4.66 -49.79
C LYS A 897 13.52 5.11 -48.62
N GLU A 898 13.63 4.29 -47.57
CA GLU A 898 14.39 4.58 -46.34
C GLU A 898 15.06 3.31 -45.80
N THR A 899 16.36 3.41 -45.50
CA THR A 899 17.19 2.29 -45.05
C THR A 899 17.31 2.25 -43.53
N PRO A 900 17.30 1.05 -42.90
CA PRO A 900 17.25 0.94 -41.46
C PRO A 900 18.57 1.35 -40.81
N VAL A 901 18.52 1.84 -39.58
CA VAL A 901 19.68 2.19 -38.75
C VAL A 901 20.14 0.95 -37.99
N ILE A 902 21.45 0.67 -37.93
CA ILE A 902 21.98 -0.45 -37.14
C ILE A 902 22.61 0.12 -35.87
N ILE A 903 22.19 -0.39 -34.71
CA ILE A 903 22.76 -0.01 -33.40
C ILE A 903 23.31 -1.25 -32.71
N PHE A 904 24.58 -1.17 -32.31
CA PHE A 904 25.27 -2.20 -31.54
C PHE A 904 25.51 -1.74 -30.10
N GLY A 905 25.20 -2.61 -29.14
CA GLY A 905 25.63 -2.48 -27.74
C GLY A 905 27.07 -2.95 -27.60
N ARG A 906 27.97 -2.06 -27.15
CA ARG A 906 29.41 -2.33 -27.08
C ARG A 906 29.74 -3.45 -26.11
N SER A 907 29.13 -3.44 -24.91
CA SER A 907 29.32 -4.46 -23.89
C SER A 907 28.98 -5.88 -24.38
N GLY A 908 28.08 -5.99 -25.34
CA GLY A 908 27.64 -7.26 -25.93
C GLY A 908 28.17 -7.49 -27.34
N THR A 909 29.24 -6.80 -27.78
CA THR A 909 29.86 -6.98 -29.11
C THR A 909 31.39 -6.90 -29.10
N GLU A 910 32.02 -6.18 -28.17
CA GLU A 910 33.47 -5.95 -28.19
C GLU A 910 34.29 -7.16 -27.74
N ASP A 911 33.78 -7.92 -26.77
CA ASP A 911 34.44 -9.12 -26.23
C ASP A 911 33.97 -10.42 -26.91
N LEU A 912 33.18 -10.31 -27.99
CA LEU A 912 32.55 -11.46 -28.63
C LEU A 912 33.57 -12.29 -29.41
N THR A 913 33.72 -13.55 -29.02
CA THR A 913 34.68 -14.49 -29.62
C THR A 913 33.98 -15.69 -30.25
N GLU A 914 34.67 -16.40 -31.15
CA GLU A 914 34.17 -17.64 -31.75
C GLU A 914 33.72 -18.70 -30.71
N MET A 915 34.27 -18.65 -29.50
CA MET A 915 33.90 -19.57 -28.40
C MET A 915 32.45 -19.40 -27.92
N GLU A 916 31.84 -18.24 -28.14
CA GLU A 916 30.45 -17.96 -27.77
C GLU A 916 29.44 -18.48 -28.82
N GLY A 917 29.95 -19.16 -29.85
CA GLY A 917 29.16 -19.99 -30.77
C GLY A 917 28.09 -19.20 -31.53
N MET A 918 26.83 -19.37 -31.12
CA MET A 918 25.67 -18.81 -31.83
C MET A 918 25.65 -17.28 -31.81
N ALA A 919 26.00 -16.65 -30.69
CA ALA A 919 26.02 -15.19 -30.58
C ALA A 919 27.06 -14.59 -31.55
N TYR A 920 28.25 -15.17 -31.62
CA TYR A 920 29.27 -14.71 -32.57
C TYR A 920 28.81 -14.84 -34.03
N GLN A 921 28.20 -15.96 -34.39
CA GLN A 921 27.71 -16.19 -35.75
C GLN A 921 26.62 -15.19 -36.17
N LYS A 922 25.69 -14.85 -35.27
CA LYS A 922 24.66 -13.83 -35.52
C LYS A 922 25.26 -12.44 -35.71
N TYR A 923 26.22 -12.07 -34.87
CA TYR A 923 26.92 -10.80 -34.99
C TYR A 923 27.64 -10.68 -36.34
N VAL A 924 28.38 -11.72 -36.74
CA VAL A 924 29.08 -11.77 -38.03
C VAL A 924 28.11 -11.61 -39.20
N LEU A 925 26.93 -12.24 -39.15
CA LEU A 925 25.92 -12.10 -40.20
C LEU A 925 25.39 -10.67 -40.34
N ILE A 926 25.11 -9.98 -39.23
CA ILE A 926 24.65 -8.57 -39.27
C ILE A 926 25.78 -7.67 -39.77
N MET A 927 27.02 -7.92 -39.35
CA MET A 927 28.19 -7.18 -39.84
C MET A 927 28.47 -7.41 -41.32
N GLN A 928 28.28 -8.64 -41.82
CA GLN A 928 28.39 -8.95 -43.24
C GLN A 928 27.32 -8.20 -44.03
N PHE A 929 26.05 -8.24 -43.59
CA PHE A 929 24.98 -7.45 -44.17
C PHE A 929 25.29 -5.95 -44.20
N ALA A 930 25.82 -5.40 -43.09
CA ALA A 930 26.21 -4.00 -43.01
C ALA A 930 27.30 -3.65 -44.05
N ARG A 931 28.32 -4.49 -44.20
CA ARG A 931 29.41 -4.30 -45.18
C ARG A 931 28.92 -4.39 -46.62
N GLU A 932 28.11 -5.41 -46.93
CA GLU A 932 27.57 -5.64 -48.28
C GLU A 932 26.65 -4.52 -48.75
N ASN A 933 25.98 -3.84 -47.83
CA ASN A 933 25.06 -2.74 -48.13
C ASN A 933 25.66 -1.35 -47.86
N GLY A 934 26.98 -1.22 -47.64
CA GLY A 934 27.65 0.09 -47.56
C GLY A 934 27.37 0.89 -46.27
N TYR A 935 27.15 0.22 -45.15
CA TYR A 935 26.99 0.87 -43.85
C TYR A 935 28.32 1.35 -43.27
N THR A 936 28.33 2.59 -42.79
CA THR A 936 29.49 3.22 -42.13
C THR A 936 29.14 3.61 -40.70
N GLN A 937 30.10 3.47 -39.78
CA GLN A 937 29.94 3.92 -38.40
C GLN A 937 29.87 5.45 -38.36
N CYS A 938 28.82 6.01 -37.77
CA CYS A 938 28.58 7.46 -37.73
C CYS A 938 28.53 8.02 -36.30
N PHE A 939 28.33 7.16 -35.30
CA PHE A 939 28.36 7.53 -33.88
C PHE A 939 28.92 6.40 -33.03
N GLU A 940 29.65 6.77 -31.99
CA GLU A 940 30.17 5.87 -30.97
C GLU A 940 30.24 6.63 -29.63
N ASN A 941 29.74 6.01 -28.58
CA ASN A 941 29.98 6.44 -27.21
C ASN A 941 30.37 5.24 -26.34
N GLU A 942 30.34 5.38 -25.02
CA GLU A 942 30.80 4.34 -24.09
C GLU A 942 30.03 3.01 -24.21
N GLU A 943 28.73 3.05 -24.57
CA GLU A 943 27.86 1.86 -24.57
C GLU A 943 27.32 1.49 -25.96
N TYR A 944 27.30 2.41 -26.93
CA TYR A 944 26.61 2.21 -28.21
C TYR A 944 27.46 2.61 -29.42
N ARG A 945 27.27 1.89 -30.53
CA ARG A 945 27.75 2.24 -31.88
C ARG A 945 26.60 2.28 -32.87
N VAL A 946 26.55 3.30 -33.72
CA VAL A 946 25.50 3.47 -34.74
C VAL A 946 26.13 3.41 -36.13
N PHE A 947 25.49 2.64 -37.01
CA PHE A 947 25.85 2.52 -38.41
C PHE A 947 24.66 2.94 -39.28
N VAL A 948 24.95 3.73 -40.30
CA VAL A 948 23.98 4.18 -41.30
C VAL A 948 24.58 3.93 -42.68
N GLN A 949 23.73 3.58 -43.64
CA GLN A 949 24.15 3.43 -45.02
C GLN A 949 24.63 4.77 -45.59
N SER A 950 25.85 4.79 -46.14
CA SER A 950 26.35 5.95 -46.87
C SER A 950 25.47 6.15 -48.11
N ARG A 951 24.80 7.31 -48.23
CA ARG A 951 24.23 7.69 -49.53
C ARG A 951 25.40 8.02 -50.45
N ASP A 952 25.59 7.24 -51.50
CA ASP A 952 26.45 7.67 -52.59
C ASP A 952 25.92 9.01 -53.13
N GLU A 953 26.69 10.09 -52.96
CA GLU A 953 26.57 11.32 -53.74
C GLU A 953 26.98 11.07 -55.20
N HIS A 954 26.41 10.06 -55.85
CA HIS A 954 26.56 9.80 -57.28
C HIS A 954 25.20 9.95 -57.94
N GLY A 955 24.77 11.20 -58.05
CA GLY A 955 23.51 11.57 -58.69
C GLY A 955 23.33 13.05 -58.96
N LEU A 956 24.40 13.83 -59.09
CA LEU A 956 24.40 15.17 -59.69
C LEU A 956 25.81 15.42 -60.24
N TYR A 957 26.05 15.02 -61.48
CA TYR A 957 26.72 15.76 -62.58
C TYR A 957 26.82 14.88 -63.82
#